data_AF-A0A350CE54-F1
#
_entry.id   AF-A0A350CE54-F1
#
_cell.length_a   1.000
_cell.length_b   1.000
_cell.length_c   1.000
_cell.angle_alpha   90.00
_cell.angle_beta   90.00
_cell.angle_gamma   90.00
#
_symmetry.space_group_name_H-M   'P 1'
#
loop_
_entity.id
_entity.type
_entity.pdbx_description
1 polymer ?
#
loop_
_entity_poly.entity_id
_entity_poly.type
_entity_poly.pdbx_seq_one_letter_code
_entity_poly.pdbx_strand_id
1 'polypeptide(L)'
;MRTAGACSGQRLISILACRALGPLNFARTLNVSGSAFALFRVPGDNRHAGHCAVAFPLARACSSCPGPPTRPLAYRCDMIPRFFGVFALFSVSLVVGSASAAQQESADQQAQFFHEKVLPLLEARCFECHGDGDVEGGLRATSRETLLEGGETGPAIVPGDPDRSLLIQAVRYETLQMPPRDKLPDEEVALLVKWVADGAVWPAASSAPAPAAMSKAQFPLQERIQAHWSWKPIQRPSIPQVQRVDWPRSDADRLILAQLEAAGLAPAADADRRVLLRRLCFDLTGLPPAPQLLAQVLADPAETSVVLEKVVDQLLASPQFGERWARHWLDLVRYAETLGHEFDFPLPHAWRYRDYVIRALNADVPWDQFVREHLAGDLLPKPRRHPELGFNESIIATGFWYLCEDKHAPVDVKLEEALRIDNQIDVFGKSFLGLTIACARCHDHKFDAITTEDYYAMSGFLQSSRRRVEWLDSGNRIQSLVQDLDQQRQQADRLTASALQVWNSSAVSRLVAAALDPQLPVAAPLTPELVQKLRLQLQDPALPAAGSLLSLPAVLQQKSQELSDAQAVASWHANLQQVRQQQTLPAPKSPQDVQVFADLRQGLPPGWFAWGDAFSASAPATARAGAIPGGWQWQPGGLQAISGQDVSSATVSPRLRGALHSPEWELQHSEILILAAGQNARLRLVVDGYVMNEFTELLFGGLRQSINTDGRFQWIRIAGDLGRYTGHRAHLEFLDEGDGWFAVREVRLVAPGVNPGVPLELSAAADQAVTLASDRVQMLQTWAEAAVRDPAWTATAVSLGLAGDPAAGELAAVLNRWRELSGVDPGGEPVLVMCEGTGEDERIFVRGNHRSLGKLASRRLLTALDAGTPLSNPAASGRLELAERVLADSNPYPARVVVNRVWQHLFGRGLVGSSDNFGVLGEKPTHPELL
;
A
#
# COMPACT_ATOMS: atom_id res chain seq x y z
N MET A 1 -59.74 -4.90 -6.59
CA MET A 1 -60.65 -5.28 -7.70
C MET A 1 -59.80 -5.28 -8.98
N ARG A 2 -59.76 -6.34 -9.81
CA ARG A 2 -60.73 -6.69 -10.89
C ARG A 2 -60.89 -5.54 -11.90
N THR A 3 -60.66 -5.65 -13.22
CA THR A 3 -60.42 -6.76 -14.21
C THR A 3 -59.60 -6.20 -15.41
N ALA A 4 -58.84 -6.88 -16.29
CA ALA A 4 -58.68 -8.26 -16.81
C ALA A 4 -59.21 -8.48 -18.26
N GLY A 5 -58.42 -9.17 -19.12
CA GLY A 5 -58.68 -9.55 -20.54
C GLY A 5 -57.50 -9.18 -21.47
N ALA A 6 -56.74 -10.04 -22.18
CA ALA A 6 -56.91 -11.36 -22.85
C ALA A 6 -57.56 -11.27 -24.26
N CYS A 7 -57.28 -12.06 -25.32
CA CYS A 7 -56.42 -13.26 -25.61
C CYS A 7 -55.69 -13.06 -26.99
N SER A 8 -54.61 -13.72 -27.46
CA SER A 8 -53.76 -14.90 -27.13
C SER A 8 -54.08 -16.28 -27.78
N GLY A 9 -53.37 -16.68 -28.85
CA GLY A 9 -53.34 -18.06 -29.42
C GLY A 9 -52.63 -18.16 -30.80
N GLN A 10 -52.20 -19.31 -31.35
CA GLN A 10 -52.01 -20.73 -30.94
C GLN A 10 -51.08 -21.37 -32.03
N ARG A 11 -50.09 -22.29 -31.89
CA ARG A 11 -49.77 -23.50 -31.10
C ARG A 11 -49.54 -24.73 -32.03
N LEU A 12 -48.44 -25.47 -31.80
CA LEU A 12 -48.22 -26.94 -31.98
C LEU A 12 -48.06 -27.62 -33.36
N ILE A 13 -47.04 -28.50 -33.45
CA ILE A 13 -47.11 -29.96 -33.78
C ILE A 13 -45.77 -30.64 -33.38
N SER A 14 -45.67 -31.98 -33.42
CA SER A 14 -44.90 -32.80 -32.45
C SER A 14 -43.74 -33.67 -32.99
N ILE A 15 -42.70 -33.83 -32.14
CA ILE A 15 -42.05 -35.09 -31.65
C ILE A 15 -41.76 -36.26 -32.64
N LEU A 16 -40.48 -36.67 -32.71
CA LEU A 16 -40.01 -38.07 -32.54
C LEU A 16 -38.49 -38.12 -32.22
N ALA A 17 -37.93 -39.28 -31.87
CA ALA A 17 -36.67 -39.38 -31.12
C ALA A 17 -35.81 -40.63 -31.45
N CYS A 18 -34.51 -40.60 -31.05
CA CYS A 18 -33.80 -41.75 -30.47
C CYS A 18 -32.45 -41.38 -29.82
N ARG A 19 -31.92 -42.26 -28.96
CA ARG A 19 -30.58 -42.19 -28.32
C ARG A 19 -29.62 -43.22 -28.98
N ALA A 20 -28.30 -43.06 -28.82
CA ALA A 20 -27.48 -43.89 -27.90
C ALA A 20 -25.98 -44.02 -28.29
N LEU A 21 -25.20 -44.49 -27.29
CA LEU A 21 -23.82 -45.02 -27.33
C LEU A 21 -22.65 -44.03 -27.37
N GLY A 22 -21.53 -44.49 -26.79
CA GLY A 22 -20.38 -43.69 -26.39
C GLY A 22 -19.02 -44.35 -26.73
N PRO A 23 -17.99 -44.23 -25.87
CA PRO A 23 -16.61 -44.04 -26.33
C PRO A 23 -15.79 -45.32 -26.51
N LEU A 24 -14.67 -45.18 -27.21
CA LEU A 24 -13.56 -46.15 -27.23
C LEU A 24 -12.21 -45.47 -27.02
N ASN A 25 -11.37 -46.11 -26.21
CA ASN A 25 -9.97 -45.74 -26.01
C ASN A 25 -9.12 -46.14 -27.23
N PHE A 26 -7.98 -45.47 -27.42
CA PHE A 26 -6.75 -46.22 -27.74
C PHE A 26 -5.51 -45.50 -27.22
N ALA A 27 -4.68 -46.23 -26.47
CA ALA A 27 -3.33 -45.83 -26.11
C ALA A 27 -2.46 -47.07 -26.02
N ARG A 28 -1.35 -47.13 -26.79
CA ARG A 28 -0.08 -47.78 -26.41
C ARG A 28 1.00 -47.66 -27.48
N THR A 29 2.18 -47.22 -27.03
CA THR A 29 3.53 -47.67 -27.41
C THR A 29 3.84 -48.04 -28.87
N LEU A 30 4.91 -47.43 -29.40
CA LEU A 30 6.13 -48.19 -29.67
C LEU A 30 7.38 -47.32 -29.52
N ASN A 31 8.48 -47.94 -29.11
CA ASN A 31 9.79 -47.35 -28.87
C ASN A 31 10.79 -48.08 -29.79
N VAL A 32 11.78 -47.39 -30.39
CA VAL A 32 13.03 -47.98 -30.94
C VAL A 32 14.01 -46.86 -31.35
N SER A 33 15.30 -47.14 -31.19
CA SER A 33 16.48 -46.30 -31.47
C SER A 33 17.01 -46.46 -32.92
N GLY A 34 17.90 -45.57 -33.39
CA GLY A 34 18.48 -45.70 -34.76
C GLY A 34 19.53 -44.68 -35.23
N SER A 35 20.67 -44.60 -34.56
CA SER A 35 21.92 -43.86 -34.85
C SER A 35 22.33 -43.45 -36.30
N ALA A 36 22.76 -42.18 -36.42
CA ALA A 36 24.04 -41.67 -36.98
C ALA A 36 24.44 -41.77 -38.48
N PHE A 37 24.81 -40.61 -39.07
CA PHE A 37 26.02 -40.28 -39.88
C PHE A 37 26.03 -38.72 -40.01
N ALA A 38 27.01 -37.90 -39.58
CA ALA A 38 28.41 -37.72 -40.04
C ALA A 38 28.50 -37.33 -41.55
N LEU A 39 29.18 -36.26 -41.99
CA LEU A 39 30.18 -35.32 -41.41
C LEU A 39 30.24 -34.01 -42.23
N PHE A 40 30.62 -32.86 -41.64
CA PHE A 40 31.67 -31.89 -42.11
C PHE A 40 31.83 -30.70 -41.12
N ARG A 41 32.88 -29.86 -41.23
CA ARG A 41 33.42 -29.08 -40.10
C ARG A 41 34.16 -27.76 -40.48
N VAL A 42 33.78 -26.62 -39.86
CA VAL A 42 34.48 -25.29 -39.73
C VAL A 42 35.03 -24.57 -40.99
N PRO A 43 35.54 -23.31 -40.92
CA PRO A 43 35.26 -22.15 -40.03
C PRO A 43 34.93 -20.83 -40.81
N GLY A 44 34.69 -19.70 -40.13
CA GLY A 44 34.68 -18.35 -40.77
C GLY A 44 34.28 -17.20 -39.83
N ASP A 45 35.14 -16.18 -39.69
CA ASP A 45 35.06 -15.08 -38.69
C ASP A 45 34.74 -13.69 -39.33
N ASN A 46 34.46 -12.69 -38.48
CA ASN A 46 34.45 -11.23 -38.68
C ASN A 46 33.21 -10.46 -39.24
N ARG A 47 32.61 -9.69 -38.30
CA ARG A 47 32.40 -8.21 -38.29
C ARG A 47 31.51 -7.45 -39.31
N HIS A 48 30.71 -6.57 -38.69
CA HIS A 48 30.40 -5.16 -39.03
C HIS A 48 29.21 -4.78 -39.94
N ALA A 49 28.32 -4.00 -39.31
CA ALA A 49 27.60 -2.81 -39.81
C ALA A 49 26.69 -2.86 -41.05
N GLY A 50 25.43 -2.45 -40.88
CA GLY A 50 24.52 -2.09 -41.97
C GLY A 50 23.17 -1.56 -41.47
N HIS A 51 22.84 -0.29 -41.76
CA HIS A 51 21.49 0.26 -41.57
C HIS A 51 20.64 -0.03 -42.83
N CYS A 52 19.40 -0.49 -42.65
CA CYS A 52 18.20 -0.18 -43.45
C CYS A 52 17.00 -0.87 -42.79
N ALA A 53 15.98 -0.18 -42.31
CA ALA A 53 14.95 0.53 -43.09
C ALA A 53 14.07 -0.43 -43.91
N VAL A 54 12.94 -0.83 -43.33
CA VAL A 54 11.87 -1.61 -44.01
C VAL A 54 10.77 -0.63 -44.44
N ALA A 55 10.37 -0.70 -45.70
CA ALA A 55 9.29 0.11 -46.26
C ALA A 55 8.02 -0.72 -46.52
N PHE A 56 6.85 -0.12 -46.31
CA PHE A 56 5.56 -0.64 -46.77
C PHE A 56 4.95 0.31 -47.83
N PRO A 57 4.20 -0.21 -48.83
CA PRO A 57 3.85 0.54 -50.05
C PRO A 57 2.59 1.42 -49.96
N LEU A 58 2.50 2.37 -50.90
CA LEU A 58 1.43 3.38 -51.05
C LEU A 58 0.32 2.98 -52.04
N ALA A 59 -0.95 3.26 -51.72
CA ALA A 59 -2.04 3.71 -52.61
C ALA A 59 -3.38 3.78 -51.84
N ARG A 60 -4.43 4.58 -52.17
CA ARG A 60 -4.71 5.79 -52.99
C ARG A 60 -6.17 6.21 -52.68
N ALA A 61 -6.69 7.43 -52.87
CA ALA A 61 -6.16 8.81 -52.87
C ALA A 61 -7.35 9.79 -53.08
N CYS A 62 -7.24 11.06 -52.63
CA CYS A 62 -8.09 12.23 -52.97
C CYS A 62 -9.58 12.24 -52.52
N SER A 63 -10.26 13.39 -52.33
CA SER A 63 -9.83 14.79 -52.10
C SER A 63 -11.01 15.75 -51.82
N SER A 64 -10.92 16.63 -50.80
CA SER A 64 -11.64 17.92 -50.74
C SER A 64 -11.06 18.89 -49.69
N CYS A 65 -11.08 20.19 -50.00
CA CYS A 65 -10.40 21.32 -49.32
C CYS A 65 -11.18 21.89 -48.10
N PRO A 66 -10.73 22.99 -47.43
CA PRO A 66 -9.37 23.50 -47.12
C PRO A 66 -9.15 23.87 -45.62
N GLY A 67 -7.90 24.14 -45.21
CA GLY A 67 -7.57 24.77 -43.90
C GLY A 67 -7.14 26.24 -44.01
N PRO A 68 -7.21 27.05 -42.92
CA PRO A 68 -6.82 28.46 -42.91
C PRO A 68 -5.29 28.68 -42.76
N PRO A 69 -4.74 29.79 -43.28
CA PRO A 69 -3.29 30.06 -43.25
C PRO A 69 -2.83 30.80 -41.98
N THR A 70 -1.64 30.48 -41.50
CA THR A 70 -0.89 31.29 -40.53
C THR A 70 -0.19 32.49 -41.21
N ARG A 71 0.10 33.55 -40.44
CA ARG A 71 0.95 34.67 -40.86
C ARG A 71 1.88 35.10 -39.71
N PRO A 72 3.17 35.36 -39.96
CA PRO A 72 4.04 36.05 -39.01
C PRO A 72 3.79 37.57 -39.05
N LEU A 73 4.09 38.25 -37.95
CA LEU A 73 4.20 39.71 -37.89
C LEU A 73 5.63 40.11 -37.52
N ALA A 74 6.25 40.93 -38.36
CA ALA A 74 7.54 41.54 -38.10
C ALA A 74 7.35 42.99 -37.68
N TYR A 75 8.06 43.43 -36.64
CA TYR A 75 8.05 44.82 -36.21
C TYR A 75 8.85 45.71 -37.19
N ARG A 76 8.33 46.91 -37.46
CA ARG A 76 9.11 48.06 -37.88
C ARG A 76 8.76 49.25 -36.99
N CYS A 77 9.79 50.01 -36.64
CA CYS A 77 9.67 51.31 -35.97
C CYS A 77 9.71 52.41 -37.04
N ASP A 78 8.96 53.50 -36.86
CA ASP A 78 9.37 54.82 -37.36
C ASP A 78 8.56 56.01 -36.79
N MET A 79 9.32 56.97 -36.26
CA MET A 79 9.08 58.43 -36.20
C MET A 79 7.91 59.08 -35.40
N ILE A 80 8.20 60.31 -34.97
CA ILE A 80 7.41 61.25 -34.15
C ILE A 80 6.94 62.41 -35.05
N PRO A 81 5.93 63.22 -34.66
CA PRO A 81 6.28 64.61 -34.37
C PRO A 81 5.50 65.33 -33.24
N ARG A 82 6.27 65.96 -32.35
CA ARG A 82 6.10 67.33 -31.78
C ARG A 82 4.69 67.83 -31.36
N PHE A 83 4.59 68.29 -30.11
CA PHE A 83 4.37 69.72 -29.80
C PHE A 83 5.03 70.09 -28.45
N PHE A 84 5.02 71.37 -28.05
CA PHE A 84 6.00 71.96 -27.12
C PHE A 84 5.36 72.91 -26.08
N GLY A 85 5.93 72.98 -24.87
CA GLY A 85 5.58 73.92 -23.79
C GLY A 85 4.51 73.40 -22.81
N VAL A 86 4.43 73.86 -21.55
CA VAL A 86 5.22 74.88 -20.81
C VAL A 86 5.26 74.48 -19.32
N PHE A 87 6.40 74.61 -18.64
CA PHE A 87 6.60 75.22 -17.31
C PHE A 87 7.97 74.86 -16.72
N ALA A 88 8.85 75.85 -16.55
CA ALA A 88 10.12 75.70 -15.83
C ALA A 88 10.04 76.50 -14.51
N LEU A 89 9.82 75.80 -13.37
CA LEU A 89 9.79 76.44 -12.05
C LEU A 89 10.04 75.46 -10.86
N PHE A 90 10.87 74.42 -11.05
CA PHE A 90 11.19 73.43 -10.00
C PHE A 90 12.67 73.01 -9.92
N SER A 91 13.57 73.83 -10.47
CA SER A 91 14.94 73.44 -10.84
C SER A 91 16.00 73.44 -9.71
N VAL A 92 15.60 73.37 -8.43
CA VAL A 92 16.54 73.40 -7.28
C VAL A 92 16.42 72.18 -6.37
N SER A 93 15.21 71.64 -6.16
CA SER A 93 15.02 70.44 -5.32
C SER A 93 15.36 69.11 -6.02
N LEU A 94 15.46 69.12 -7.35
CA LEU A 94 15.57 67.90 -8.17
C LEU A 94 16.99 67.30 -8.25
N VAL A 95 18.04 68.08 -8.00
CA VAL A 95 19.44 67.61 -8.12
C VAL A 95 19.82 66.62 -7.02
N VAL A 96 19.19 66.71 -5.84
CA VAL A 96 19.45 65.80 -4.71
C VAL A 96 18.74 64.45 -4.89
N GLY A 97 17.54 64.44 -5.46
CA GLY A 97 16.74 63.22 -5.63
C GLY A 97 17.33 62.22 -6.64
N SER A 98 17.82 62.71 -7.78
CA SER A 98 18.33 61.84 -8.86
C SER A 98 19.59 61.06 -8.48
N ALA A 99 20.44 61.59 -7.59
CA ALA A 99 21.62 60.87 -7.11
C ALA A 99 21.25 59.67 -6.23
N SER A 100 20.28 59.84 -5.31
CA SER A 100 19.84 58.76 -4.41
C SER A 100 19.19 57.61 -5.18
N ALA A 101 18.35 57.91 -6.17
CA ALA A 101 17.70 56.88 -6.98
C ALA A 101 18.71 56.00 -7.74
N ALA A 102 19.69 56.63 -8.40
CA ALA A 102 20.72 55.91 -9.17
C ALA A 102 21.65 55.06 -8.30
N GLN A 103 21.99 55.53 -7.08
CA GLN A 103 22.77 54.71 -6.14
C GLN A 103 21.98 53.51 -5.61
N GLN A 104 20.67 53.67 -5.40
CA GLN A 104 19.81 52.61 -4.88
C GLN A 104 19.55 51.52 -5.93
N GLU A 105 19.25 51.92 -7.17
CA GLU A 105 19.10 51.00 -8.31
C GLU A 105 20.39 50.20 -8.61
N SER A 106 21.56 50.80 -8.41
CA SER A 106 22.85 50.10 -8.50
C SER A 106 23.07 49.09 -7.36
N ALA A 107 22.62 49.41 -6.13
CA ALA A 107 22.77 48.53 -4.98
C ALA A 107 21.86 47.29 -5.09
N ASP A 108 20.62 47.47 -5.57
CA ASP A 108 19.67 46.37 -5.79
C ASP A 108 20.16 45.40 -6.89
N GLN A 109 20.80 45.91 -7.95
CA GLN A 109 21.42 45.07 -8.99
C GLN A 109 22.62 44.27 -8.45
N GLN A 110 23.47 44.88 -7.61
CA GLN A 110 24.58 44.19 -6.95
C GLN A 110 24.07 43.13 -5.95
N ALA A 111 22.96 43.42 -5.26
CA ALA A 111 22.28 42.48 -4.37
C ALA A 111 21.73 41.25 -5.11
N GLN A 112 21.04 41.46 -6.23
CA GLN A 112 20.53 40.37 -7.07
C GLN A 112 21.68 39.52 -7.65
N PHE A 113 22.76 40.15 -8.14
CA PHE A 113 23.94 39.44 -8.64
C PHE A 113 24.58 38.54 -7.57
N PHE A 114 24.69 39.03 -6.32
CA PHE A 114 25.18 38.22 -5.21
C PHE A 114 24.30 36.97 -4.98
N HIS A 115 22.99 37.14 -4.80
CA HIS A 115 22.09 36.02 -4.52
C HIS A 115 21.96 35.02 -5.67
N GLU A 116 22.00 35.47 -6.92
CA GLU A 116 21.83 34.59 -8.08
C GLU A 116 23.10 33.89 -8.58
N LYS A 117 24.30 34.44 -8.31
CA LYS A 117 25.55 33.99 -8.94
C LYS A 117 26.68 33.71 -7.95
N VAL A 118 26.74 34.44 -6.84
CA VAL A 118 27.88 34.37 -5.90
C VAL A 118 27.57 33.44 -4.74
N LEU A 119 26.42 33.61 -4.08
CA LEU A 119 26.04 32.78 -2.93
C LEU A 119 25.95 31.29 -3.29
N PRO A 120 25.31 30.85 -4.41
CA PRO A 120 25.29 29.43 -4.77
C PRO A 120 26.69 28.87 -5.10
N LEU A 121 27.61 29.72 -5.58
CA LEU A 121 28.99 29.33 -5.86
C LEU A 121 29.80 29.15 -4.58
N LEU A 122 29.64 30.03 -3.59
CA LEU A 122 30.24 29.88 -2.26
C LEU A 122 29.69 28.66 -1.53
N GLU A 123 28.37 28.43 -1.58
CA GLU A 123 27.72 27.23 -1.04
C GLU A 123 28.24 25.93 -1.70
N ALA A 124 28.44 25.91 -3.02
CA ALA A 124 28.86 24.72 -3.76
C ALA A 124 30.38 24.45 -3.79
N ARG A 125 31.23 25.47 -3.58
CA ARG A 125 32.70 25.36 -3.72
C ARG A 125 33.50 25.65 -2.46
N CYS A 126 32.95 26.42 -1.51
CA CYS A 126 33.71 26.93 -0.37
C CYS A 126 33.19 26.43 0.99
N PHE A 127 31.88 26.25 1.15
CA PHE A 127 31.28 25.94 2.46
C PHE A 127 31.59 24.51 2.98
N GLU A 128 32.17 23.60 2.17
CA GLU A 128 32.63 22.28 2.64
C GLU A 128 33.80 22.41 3.65
N CYS A 129 34.74 23.35 3.42
CA CYS A 129 35.92 23.58 4.28
C CYS A 129 35.90 24.93 5.03
N HIS A 130 35.15 25.91 4.52
CA HIS A 130 35.07 27.30 5.04
C HIS A 130 33.64 27.68 5.48
N GLY A 131 32.78 26.69 5.72
CA GLY A 131 31.43 26.85 6.26
C GLY A 131 31.37 26.87 7.79
N ASP A 132 30.26 26.38 8.34
CA ASP A 132 30.07 26.20 9.79
C ASP A 132 30.53 24.80 10.23
N GLY A 133 31.64 24.72 10.96
CA GLY A 133 32.22 23.48 11.47
C GLY A 133 33.59 23.67 12.09
N ASP A 134 34.44 22.64 11.99
CA ASP A 134 35.89 22.78 12.09
C ASP A 134 36.39 23.42 10.79
N VAL A 135 37.01 24.60 10.87
CA VAL A 135 37.26 25.48 9.73
C VAL A 135 38.74 25.48 9.33
N GLU A 136 39.04 25.19 8.07
CA GLU A 136 40.42 25.19 7.56
C GLU A 136 41.01 26.61 7.54
N GLY A 137 42.21 26.77 8.14
CA GLY A 137 42.93 28.05 8.23
C GLY A 137 42.18 29.15 9.00
N GLY A 138 41.16 28.80 9.79
CA GLY A 138 40.30 29.74 10.52
C GLY A 138 39.36 30.58 9.65
N LEU A 139 39.41 30.44 8.32
CA LEU A 139 38.66 31.29 7.37
C LEU A 139 37.22 30.84 7.21
N ARG A 140 36.26 31.66 7.65
CA ARG A 140 34.82 31.49 7.34
C ARG A 140 34.39 32.32 6.14
N ALA A 141 33.58 31.70 5.28
CA ALA A 141 33.02 32.30 4.07
C ALA A 141 31.50 32.59 4.17
N THR A 142 30.88 32.33 5.32
CA THR A 142 29.42 32.38 5.51
C THR A 142 28.84 33.78 5.72
N SER A 143 29.67 34.82 5.86
CA SER A 143 29.25 36.22 5.85
C SER A 143 30.30 37.16 5.24
N ARG A 144 29.90 38.41 4.96
CA ARG A 144 30.81 39.45 4.49
C ARG A 144 31.83 39.86 5.56
N GLU A 145 31.38 39.93 6.80
CA GLU A 145 32.18 40.31 7.97
C GLU A 145 33.28 39.27 8.20
N THR A 146 32.94 37.98 8.18
CA THR A 146 33.92 36.89 8.35
C THR A 146 34.94 36.83 7.21
N LEU A 147 34.56 37.15 5.97
CA LEU A 147 35.51 37.28 4.86
C LEU A 147 36.40 38.54 4.95
N LEU A 148 35.93 39.61 5.59
CA LEU A 148 36.68 40.85 5.85
C LEU A 148 37.66 40.71 7.02
N GLU A 149 37.27 39.98 8.07
CA GLU A 149 38.15 39.57 9.17
C GLU A 149 39.22 38.60 8.66
N GLY A 150 38.79 37.60 7.88
CA GLY A 150 39.66 36.62 7.22
C GLY A 150 40.06 35.44 8.11
N GLY A 151 41.11 34.74 7.69
CA GLY A 151 41.67 33.58 8.41
C GLY A 151 43.00 33.89 9.09
N GLU A 152 43.74 32.85 9.46
CA GLU A 152 45.09 32.95 10.04
C GLU A 152 46.10 33.67 9.12
N THR A 153 45.80 33.74 7.82
CA THR A 153 46.58 34.45 6.79
C THR A 153 46.15 35.92 6.57
N GLY A 154 45.10 36.39 7.27
CA GLY A 154 44.54 37.73 7.14
C GLY A 154 43.27 37.82 6.26
N PRO A 155 42.80 39.05 5.96
CA PRO A 155 41.55 39.31 5.23
C PRO A 155 41.44 38.57 3.91
N ALA A 156 40.33 37.83 3.73
CA ALA A 156 40.10 37.07 2.50
C ALA A 156 39.66 37.96 1.34
N ILE A 157 38.90 39.03 1.61
CA ILE A 157 38.45 40.00 0.61
C ILE A 157 38.86 41.43 0.95
N VAL A 158 39.20 42.20 -0.08
CA VAL A 158 39.42 43.64 -0.05
C VAL A 158 38.40 44.27 -1.02
N PRO A 159 37.28 44.82 -0.52
CA PRO A 159 36.23 45.42 -1.35
C PRO A 159 36.77 46.45 -2.34
N GLY A 160 36.46 46.26 -3.64
CA GLY A 160 36.93 47.11 -4.73
C GLY A 160 38.32 46.75 -5.29
N ASP A 161 39.04 45.79 -4.69
CA ASP A 161 40.40 45.42 -5.08
C ASP A 161 40.56 43.88 -5.14
N PRO A 162 40.19 43.24 -6.27
CA PRO A 162 40.32 41.80 -6.45
C PRO A 162 41.77 41.31 -6.36
N ASP A 163 42.73 42.07 -6.92
CA ASP A 163 44.11 41.62 -7.02
C ASP A 163 44.87 41.70 -5.68
N ARG A 164 44.34 42.45 -4.69
CA ARG A 164 44.77 42.39 -3.28
C ARG A 164 43.93 41.47 -2.39
N SER A 165 42.92 40.79 -2.92
CA SER A 165 42.05 39.89 -2.16
C SER A 165 42.60 38.47 -2.14
N LEU A 166 42.95 37.95 -0.96
CA LEU A 166 43.53 36.60 -0.81
C LEU A 166 42.63 35.49 -1.38
N LEU A 167 41.31 35.62 -1.27
CA LEU A 167 40.33 34.71 -1.87
C LEU A 167 40.52 34.61 -3.39
N ILE A 168 40.69 35.74 -4.07
CA ILE A 168 40.84 35.82 -5.52
C ILE A 168 42.18 35.21 -5.96
N GLN A 169 43.27 35.57 -5.26
CA GLN A 169 44.58 34.99 -5.50
C GLN A 169 44.57 33.46 -5.29
N ALA A 170 43.87 32.98 -4.26
CA ALA A 170 43.76 31.56 -3.92
C ALA A 170 42.96 30.73 -4.95
N VAL A 171 41.85 31.27 -5.50
CA VAL A 171 41.11 30.58 -6.57
C VAL A 171 41.76 30.72 -7.94
N ARG A 172 42.58 31.76 -8.17
CA ARG A 172 43.41 31.86 -9.38
C ARG A 172 44.65 30.95 -9.35
N TYR A 173 45.06 30.48 -8.15
CA TYR A 173 46.30 29.76 -7.84
C TYR A 173 47.57 30.64 -7.92
N GLU A 174 47.44 31.92 -7.57
CA GLU A 174 48.53 32.90 -7.56
C GLU A 174 49.34 32.89 -6.24
N THR A 175 48.74 32.41 -5.14
CA THR A 175 49.41 32.32 -3.83
C THR A 175 49.13 30.96 -3.16
N LEU A 176 47.96 30.79 -2.56
CA LEU A 176 47.42 29.50 -2.12
C LEU A 176 46.71 28.80 -3.29
N GLN A 177 46.40 27.53 -3.14
CA GLN A 177 45.63 26.74 -4.13
C GLN A 177 44.34 26.25 -3.48
N MET A 178 43.22 26.93 -3.75
CA MET A 178 41.91 26.61 -3.19
C MET A 178 40.83 26.59 -4.28
N PRO A 179 39.94 25.57 -4.31
CA PRO A 179 39.95 24.33 -3.54
C PRO A 179 41.19 23.45 -3.82
N PRO A 180 41.69 22.67 -2.86
CA PRO A 180 42.96 21.97 -2.99
C PRO A 180 42.93 20.71 -3.88
N ARG A 181 41.76 20.34 -4.42
CA ARG A 181 41.58 19.18 -5.33
C ARG A 181 41.55 19.61 -6.80
N ASP A 182 40.63 20.51 -7.13
CA ASP A 182 40.34 20.96 -8.50
C ASP A 182 40.16 22.48 -8.52
N LYS A 183 40.81 23.16 -9.48
CA LYS A 183 40.69 24.61 -9.64
C LYS A 183 39.30 24.97 -10.18
N LEU A 184 38.72 26.07 -9.72
CA LEU A 184 37.50 26.63 -10.31
C LEU A 184 37.68 26.91 -11.81
N PRO A 185 36.67 26.64 -12.65
CA PRO A 185 36.61 27.17 -14.01
C PRO A 185 36.80 28.69 -14.04
N ASP A 186 37.49 29.22 -15.06
CA ASP A 186 37.76 30.66 -15.14
C ASP A 186 36.48 31.51 -15.19
N GLU A 187 35.35 30.94 -15.63
CA GLU A 187 34.02 31.55 -15.56
C GLU A 187 33.51 31.71 -14.11
N GLU A 188 33.68 30.69 -13.25
CA GLU A 188 33.35 30.76 -11.82
C GLU A 188 34.28 31.77 -11.11
N VAL A 189 35.57 31.78 -11.45
CA VAL A 189 36.54 32.77 -10.93
C VAL A 189 36.15 34.19 -11.36
N ALA A 190 35.70 34.40 -12.59
CA ALA A 190 35.28 35.72 -13.08
C ALA A 190 34.07 36.29 -12.31
N LEU A 191 33.14 35.45 -11.85
CA LEU A 191 32.02 35.87 -11.00
C LEU A 191 32.52 36.39 -9.64
N LEU A 192 33.46 35.68 -9.00
CA LEU A 192 34.07 36.11 -7.73
C LEU A 192 34.89 37.40 -7.89
N VAL A 193 35.70 37.49 -8.96
CA VAL A 193 36.47 38.71 -9.30
C VAL A 193 35.55 39.91 -9.49
N LYS A 194 34.44 39.74 -10.25
CA LYS A 194 33.45 40.80 -10.45
C LYS A 194 32.81 41.22 -9.13
N TRP A 195 32.35 40.27 -8.32
CA TRP A 195 31.71 40.56 -7.03
C TRP A 195 32.62 41.36 -6.09
N VAL A 196 33.91 40.99 -5.99
CA VAL A 196 34.89 41.74 -5.17
C VAL A 196 35.14 43.13 -5.74
N ALA A 197 35.27 43.28 -7.07
CA ALA A 197 35.42 44.57 -7.74
C ALA A 197 34.21 45.49 -7.52
N ASP A 198 33.00 44.94 -7.51
CA ASP A 198 31.73 45.62 -7.22
C ASP A 198 31.58 46.00 -5.72
N GLY A 199 32.62 45.84 -4.89
CA GLY A 199 32.61 46.19 -3.47
C GLY A 199 32.24 45.04 -2.53
N ALA A 200 32.22 43.80 -3.03
CA ALA A 200 31.82 42.59 -2.32
C ALA A 200 30.48 42.75 -1.57
N VAL A 201 29.46 43.26 -2.27
CA VAL A 201 28.15 43.56 -1.69
C VAL A 201 27.49 42.26 -1.19
N TRP A 202 27.04 42.28 0.07
CA TRP A 202 26.29 41.20 0.69
C TRP A 202 25.04 41.83 1.31
N PRO A 203 23.83 41.59 0.77
CA PRO A 203 22.64 42.31 1.20
C PRO A 203 22.21 41.96 2.62
N ALA A 204 21.84 42.97 3.40
CA ALA A 204 21.32 42.82 4.77
C ALA A 204 19.86 42.32 4.81
N ALA A 205 19.50 41.37 3.94
CA ALA A 205 18.22 40.66 3.96
C ALA A 205 18.19 39.48 4.97
N SER A 206 19.19 39.40 5.86
CA SER A 206 19.28 38.42 6.94
C SER A 206 20.00 38.99 8.18
N SER A 207 19.65 40.20 8.61
CA SER A 207 20.08 40.76 9.90
C SER A 207 19.08 40.50 11.05
N ALA A 208 18.53 39.29 11.10
CA ALA A 208 18.43 38.66 12.42
C ALA A 208 19.86 38.52 12.98
N PRO A 209 20.10 38.62 14.30
CA PRO A 209 21.44 38.38 14.82
C PRO A 209 21.89 37.00 14.39
N ALA A 210 23.08 36.91 13.76
CA ALA A 210 23.69 35.63 13.44
C ALA A 210 23.73 34.79 14.73
N PRO A 211 23.11 33.59 14.75
CA PRO A 211 22.87 32.88 16.00
C PRO A 211 24.22 32.52 16.63
N ALA A 212 24.49 33.12 17.79
CA ALA A 212 25.81 33.10 18.43
C ALA A 212 26.33 31.66 18.56
N ALA A 213 27.32 31.32 17.73
CA ALA A 213 27.96 30.02 17.53
C ALA A 213 27.18 28.83 18.15
N MET A 214 26.16 28.34 17.44
CA MET A 214 25.24 27.29 17.92
C MET A 214 25.93 25.94 18.19
N SER A 215 26.52 25.83 19.38
CA SER A 215 27.23 24.67 19.91
C SER A 215 26.28 23.50 20.18
N LYS A 216 25.99 22.69 19.13
CA LYS A 216 24.97 21.62 19.18
C LYS A 216 23.62 22.12 19.72
N ALA A 217 23.27 23.37 19.40
CA ALA A 217 22.06 23.98 19.93
C ALA A 217 20.83 23.16 19.54
N GLN A 218 20.06 22.76 20.55
CA GLN A 218 18.88 21.91 20.39
C GLN A 218 17.90 22.57 19.42
N PHE A 219 17.37 21.80 18.46
CA PHE A 219 16.40 22.30 17.47
C PHE A 219 15.29 23.12 18.16
N PRO A 220 15.09 24.40 17.81
CA PRO A 220 14.31 25.35 18.60
C PRO A 220 12.79 25.19 18.35
N LEU A 221 12.29 23.97 18.63
CA LEU A 221 10.93 23.52 18.38
C LEU A 221 9.90 24.46 19.00
N GLN A 222 10.04 24.76 20.30
CA GLN A 222 9.09 25.59 21.05
C GLN A 222 9.09 27.04 20.57
N GLU A 223 10.25 27.61 20.24
CA GLU A 223 10.34 28.97 19.68
C GLU A 223 9.61 29.06 18.33
N ARG A 224 9.78 28.05 17.46
CA ARG A 224 9.12 27.97 16.14
C ARG A 224 7.60 27.80 16.27
N ILE A 225 7.13 26.98 17.22
CA ILE A 225 5.70 26.82 17.55
C ILE A 225 5.09 28.14 18.01
N GLN A 226 5.76 28.88 18.91
CA GLN A 226 5.24 30.14 19.42
C GLN A 226 5.36 31.30 18.42
N ALA A 227 6.37 31.28 17.53
CA ALA A 227 6.61 32.32 16.55
C ALA A 227 5.60 32.32 15.39
N HIS A 228 5.24 31.15 14.83
CA HIS A 228 4.34 31.10 13.68
C HIS A 228 2.86 31.05 14.06
N TRP A 229 2.00 31.58 13.19
CA TRP A 229 0.55 31.61 13.40
C TRP A 229 -0.09 30.22 13.19
N SER A 230 0.45 29.44 12.26
CA SER A 230 -0.13 28.18 11.79
C SER A 230 -0.14 27.08 12.85
N TRP A 231 0.86 27.04 13.74
CA TRP A 231 0.96 26.12 14.88
C TRP A 231 -0.01 26.45 16.02
N LYS A 232 -0.65 27.63 16.02
CA LYS A 232 -1.52 28.06 17.11
C LYS A 232 -2.92 27.45 16.94
N PRO A 233 -3.52 26.87 18.00
CA PRO A 233 -4.88 26.34 17.96
C PRO A 233 -5.88 27.35 17.39
N ILE A 234 -6.95 26.84 16.77
CA ILE A 234 -8.04 27.69 16.28
C ILE A 234 -8.75 28.33 17.48
N GLN A 235 -8.99 29.64 17.41
CA GLN A 235 -9.71 30.39 18.43
C GLN A 235 -10.87 31.13 17.76
N ARG A 236 -12.04 31.15 18.41
CA ARG A 236 -13.19 31.88 17.89
C ARG A 236 -12.93 33.39 18.04
N PRO A 237 -12.95 34.19 16.94
CA PRO A 237 -12.64 35.61 17.00
C PRO A 237 -13.72 36.40 17.74
N SER A 238 -13.34 37.57 18.26
CA SER A 238 -14.29 38.59 18.68
C SER A 238 -14.88 39.29 17.45
N ILE A 239 -16.20 39.20 17.28
CA ILE A 239 -16.88 39.80 16.12
C ILE A 239 -16.84 41.34 16.23
N PRO A 240 -16.32 42.07 15.22
CA PRO A 240 -16.15 43.51 15.29
C PRO A 240 -17.48 44.26 15.20
N GLN A 241 -17.51 45.45 15.79
CA GLN A 241 -18.57 46.42 15.52
C GLN A 241 -18.24 47.16 14.21
N VAL A 242 -19.28 47.36 13.40
CA VAL A 242 -19.24 47.98 12.07
C VAL A 242 -20.21 49.15 12.03
N GLN A 243 -19.89 50.19 11.27
CA GLN A 243 -20.73 51.38 11.11
C GLN A 243 -21.98 51.03 10.28
N ARG A 244 -21.81 50.25 9.21
CA ARG A 244 -22.91 49.86 8.32
C ARG A 244 -23.57 48.55 8.77
N VAL A 245 -24.50 48.66 9.71
CA VAL A 245 -25.17 47.50 10.33
C VAL A 245 -26.19 46.77 9.43
N ASP A 246 -26.60 47.35 8.29
CA ASP A 246 -27.62 46.80 7.38
C ASP A 246 -27.08 45.86 6.29
N TRP A 247 -25.76 45.87 6.05
CA TRP A 247 -25.14 45.09 4.97
C TRP A 247 -24.73 43.65 5.37
N PRO A 248 -24.14 43.39 6.55
CA PRO A 248 -23.72 42.04 6.95
C PRO A 248 -24.90 41.08 7.09
N ARG A 249 -24.83 39.92 6.44
CA ARG A 249 -25.81 38.82 6.56
C ARG A 249 -25.36 37.79 7.60
N SER A 250 -24.05 37.70 7.84
CA SER A 250 -23.36 36.79 8.74
C SER A 250 -22.27 37.50 9.55
N ASP A 251 -21.69 36.81 10.53
CA ASP A 251 -20.53 37.31 11.27
C ASP A 251 -19.24 37.38 10.41
N ALA A 252 -19.14 36.55 9.37
CA ALA A 252 -18.05 36.64 8.39
C ALA A 252 -18.12 37.95 7.58
N ASP A 253 -19.33 38.38 7.21
CA ASP A 253 -19.53 39.68 6.53
C ASP A 253 -19.16 40.86 7.44
N ARG A 254 -19.30 40.73 8.76
CA ARG A 254 -18.86 41.76 9.73
C ARG A 254 -17.33 41.89 9.75
N LEU A 255 -16.62 40.75 9.73
CA LEU A 255 -15.16 40.70 9.68
C LEU A 255 -14.63 41.33 8.37
N ILE A 256 -15.27 41.03 7.24
CA ILE A 256 -14.94 41.64 5.93
C ILE A 256 -15.26 43.14 5.93
N LEU A 257 -16.45 43.53 6.38
CA LEU A 257 -16.90 44.93 6.40
C LEU A 257 -16.03 45.80 7.32
N ALA A 258 -15.59 45.29 8.47
CA ALA A 258 -14.69 46.03 9.35
C ALA A 258 -13.36 46.40 8.66
N GLN A 259 -12.80 45.51 7.83
CA GLN A 259 -11.61 45.79 7.03
C GLN A 259 -11.90 46.79 5.90
N LEU A 260 -13.05 46.68 5.22
CA LEU A 260 -13.47 47.66 4.20
C LEU A 260 -13.64 49.07 4.81
N GLU A 261 -14.36 49.19 5.92
CA GLU A 261 -14.57 50.45 6.63
C GLU A 261 -13.25 51.06 7.13
N ALA A 262 -12.34 50.24 7.68
CA ALA A 262 -11.01 50.68 8.10
C ALA A 262 -10.14 51.17 6.92
N ALA A 263 -10.33 50.59 5.72
CA ALA A 263 -9.69 51.04 4.49
C ALA A 263 -10.40 52.23 3.81
N GLY A 264 -11.51 52.74 4.37
CA GLY A 264 -12.32 53.80 3.75
C GLY A 264 -13.10 53.35 2.50
N LEU A 265 -13.29 52.04 2.33
CA LEU A 265 -13.98 51.42 1.20
C LEU A 265 -15.43 51.08 1.56
N ALA A 266 -16.33 51.21 0.59
CA ALA A 266 -17.70 50.69 0.69
C ALA A 266 -17.80 49.32 -0.02
N PRO A 267 -18.64 48.40 0.45
CA PRO A 267 -18.96 47.18 -0.30
C PRO A 267 -19.49 47.47 -1.71
N ALA A 268 -19.12 46.62 -2.66
CA ALA A 268 -19.68 46.67 -4.01
C ALA A 268 -21.19 46.37 -4.00
N ALA A 269 -21.93 46.88 -4.99
CA ALA A 269 -23.33 46.56 -5.15
C ALA A 269 -23.55 45.10 -5.59
N ASP A 270 -24.58 44.44 -5.07
CA ASP A 270 -25.00 43.11 -5.50
C ASP A 270 -25.20 43.06 -7.02
N ALA A 271 -24.66 42.02 -7.65
CA ALA A 271 -24.86 41.79 -9.09
C ALA A 271 -26.29 41.33 -9.39
N ASP A 272 -26.74 41.49 -10.64
CA ASP A 272 -28.07 41.04 -11.02
C ASP A 272 -28.23 39.51 -10.96
N ARG A 273 -29.48 39.03 -10.85
CA ARG A 273 -29.81 37.61 -10.73
C ARG A 273 -29.25 36.72 -11.84
N ARG A 274 -29.11 37.24 -13.07
CA ARG A 274 -28.56 36.48 -14.20
C ARG A 274 -27.06 36.31 -14.07
N VAL A 275 -26.35 37.32 -13.57
CA VAL A 275 -24.93 37.24 -13.24
C VAL A 275 -24.68 36.32 -12.04
N LEU A 276 -25.47 36.46 -10.97
CA LEU A 276 -25.34 35.61 -9.77
C LEU A 276 -25.65 34.13 -10.07
N LEU A 277 -26.76 33.84 -10.74
CA LEU A 277 -27.09 32.46 -11.18
C LEU A 277 -25.99 31.89 -12.10
N ARG A 278 -25.45 32.69 -13.03
CA ARG A 278 -24.38 32.23 -13.91
C ARG A 278 -23.13 31.84 -13.13
N ARG A 279 -22.73 32.63 -12.12
CA ARG A 279 -21.60 32.30 -11.23
C ARG A 279 -21.87 30.99 -10.50
N LEU A 280 -22.95 30.92 -9.71
CA LEU A 280 -23.31 29.74 -8.92
C LEU A 280 -23.28 28.43 -9.72
N CYS A 281 -23.82 28.40 -10.95
CA CYS A 281 -23.76 27.18 -11.77
C CYS A 281 -22.32 26.83 -12.23
N PHE A 282 -21.48 27.80 -12.62
CA PHE A 282 -20.09 27.49 -12.98
C PHE A 282 -19.22 27.13 -11.77
N ASP A 283 -19.50 27.72 -10.62
CA ASP A 283 -18.70 27.52 -9.40
C ASP A 283 -19.05 26.17 -8.74
N LEU A 284 -20.36 25.89 -8.58
CA LEU A 284 -20.86 24.67 -7.95
C LEU A 284 -20.89 23.45 -8.87
N THR A 285 -21.35 23.57 -10.13
CA THR A 285 -21.50 22.42 -11.05
C THR A 285 -20.63 22.49 -12.31
N GLY A 286 -19.89 23.57 -12.53
CA GLY A 286 -19.04 23.74 -13.72
C GLY A 286 -19.81 24.01 -15.02
N LEU A 287 -21.13 24.11 -14.98
CA LEU A 287 -22.00 24.19 -16.15
C LEU A 287 -22.69 25.57 -16.26
N PRO A 288 -23.07 26.01 -17.47
CA PRO A 288 -23.95 27.17 -17.62
C PRO A 288 -25.36 26.86 -17.08
N PRO A 289 -26.09 27.87 -16.55
CA PRO A 289 -27.47 27.67 -16.09
C PRO A 289 -28.39 27.23 -17.21
N ALA A 290 -29.22 26.21 -16.93
CA ALA A 290 -30.25 25.75 -17.87
C ALA A 290 -31.25 26.89 -18.20
N PRO A 291 -31.71 27.03 -19.46
CA PRO A 291 -32.63 28.09 -19.86
C PRO A 291 -33.92 28.15 -19.02
N GLN A 292 -34.41 27.00 -18.58
CA GLN A 292 -35.60 26.86 -17.73
C GLN A 292 -35.35 27.41 -16.31
N LEU A 293 -34.21 27.06 -15.70
CA LEU A 293 -33.80 27.57 -14.38
C LEU A 293 -33.58 29.09 -14.43
N LEU A 294 -32.94 29.59 -15.50
CA LEU A 294 -32.78 31.02 -15.72
C LEU A 294 -34.13 31.75 -15.84
N ALA A 295 -35.10 31.18 -16.57
CA ALA A 295 -36.43 31.76 -16.67
C ALA A 295 -37.17 31.75 -15.31
N GLN A 296 -37.03 30.71 -14.51
CA GLN A 296 -37.61 30.61 -13.17
C GLN A 296 -37.02 31.65 -12.20
N VAL A 297 -35.69 31.73 -12.10
CA VAL A 297 -34.98 32.66 -11.18
C VAL A 297 -35.22 34.14 -11.52
N LEU A 298 -35.42 34.46 -12.81
CA LEU A 298 -35.80 35.80 -13.27
C LEU A 298 -37.29 36.13 -13.08
N ALA A 299 -38.16 35.13 -12.88
CA ALA A 299 -39.61 35.30 -12.71
C ALA A 299 -40.10 35.14 -11.26
N ASP A 300 -39.32 34.54 -10.35
CA ASP A 300 -39.68 34.39 -8.93
C ASP A 300 -39.81 35.77 -8.25
N PRO A 301 -40.98 36.14 -7.69
CA PRO A 301 -41.21 37.44 -7.06
C PRO A 301 -40.62 37.57 -5.64
N ALA A 302 -40.06 36.50 -5.05
CA ALA A 302 -39.40 36.55 -3.75
C ALA A 302 -38.10 37.38 -3.77
N GLU A 303 -37.55 37.70 -2.60
CA GLU A 303 -36.28 38.42 -2.48
C GLU A 303 -35.10 37.63 -3.08
N THR A 304 -34.14 38.34 -3.66
CA THR A 304 -33.01 37.73 -4.39
C THR A 304 -32.18 36.79 -3.51
N SER A 305 -32.02 37.08 -2.23
CA SER A 305 -31.43 36.19 -1.22
C SER A 305 -32.14 34.83 -1.18
N VAL A 306 -33.45 34.84 -0.92
CA VAL A 306 -34.32 33.66 -0.78
C VAL A 306 -34.44 32.87 -2.09
N VAL A 307 -34.31 33.51 -3.24
CA VAL A 307 -34.25 32.82 -4.55
C VAL A 307 -32.89 32.13 -4.74
N LEU A 308 -31.79 32.77 -4.36
CA LEU A 308 -30.44 32.21 -4.54
C LEU A 308 -30.12 31.08 -3.55
N GLU A 309 -30.64 31.14 -2.32
CA GLU A 309 -30.52 30.08 -1.31
C GLU A 309 -31.06 28.74 -1.86
N LYS A 310 -32.32 28.73 -2.33
CA LYS A 310 -32.95 27.57 -3.01
C LYS A 310 -32.16 27.08 -4.23
N VAL A 311 -31.52 27.99 -4.96
CA VAL A 311 -30.69 27.65 -6.13
C VAL A 311 -29.37 27.01 -5.69
N VAL A 312 -28.76 27.46 -4.59
CA VAL A 312 -27.58 26.81 -4.01
C VAL A 312 -27.96 25.40 -3.55
N ASP A 313 -29.05 25.23 -2.80
CA ASP A 313 -29.54 23.90 -2.39
C ASP A 313 -29.74 22.96 -3.59
N GLN A 314 -30.40 23.45 -4.66
CA GLN A 314 -30.63 22.69 -5.88
C GLN A 314 -29.34 22.33 -6.63
N LEU A 315 -28.32 23.19 -6.58
CA LEU A 315 -27.03 22.97 -7.23
C LEU A 315 -26.11 22.05 -6.41
N LEU A 316 -26.14 22.12 -5.07
CA LEU A 316 -25.42 21.21 -4.19
C LEU A 316 -26.02 19.79 -4.24
N ALA A 317 -27.35 19.68 -4.33
CA ALA A 317 -28.05 18.40 -4.50
C ALA A 317 -27.98 17.82 -5.94
N SER A 318 -27.27 18.47 -6.86
CA SER A 318 -27.04 17.98 -8.23
C SER A 318 -25.82 17.05 -8.26
N PRO A 319 -25.87 15.87 -8.93
CA PRO A 319 -24.71 15.00 -9.08
C PRO A 319 -23.47 15.69 -9.69
N GLN A 320 -23.71 16.76 -10.47
CA GLN A 320 -22.68 17.58 -11.11
C GLN A 320 -21.85 18.38 -10.08
N PHE A 321 -22.32 18.57 -8.84
CA PHE A 321 -21.54 19.18 -7.76
C PHE A 321 -20.32 18.31 -7.41
N GLY A 322 -20.54 17.04 -7.08
CA GLY A 322 -19.46 16.08 -6.84
C GLY A 322 -18.56 15.89 -8.05
N GLU A 323 -19.12 15.83 -9.28
CA GLU A 323 -18.31 15.78 -10.52
C GLU A 323 -17.43 17.02 -10.70
N ARG A 324 -17.94 18.22 -10.39
CA ARG A 324 -17.20 19.49 -10.45
C ARG A 324 -16.09 19.54 -9.41
N TRP A 325 -16.43 19.28 -8.14
CA TRP A 325 -15.56 19.48 -6.98
C TRP A 325 -14.54 18.35 -6.78
N ALA A 326 -14.87 17.10 -7.12
CA ALA A 326 -13.93 15.98 -7.00
C ALA A 326 -12.64 16.25 -7.78
N ARG A 327 -12.71 16.88 -8.95
CA ARG A 327 -11.53 17.24 -9.77
C ARG A 327 -10.52 18.12 -9.01
N HIS A 328 -11.00 18.98 -8.12
CA HIS A 328 -10.15 19.86 -7.31
C HIS A 328 -9.52 19.14 -6.11
N TRP A 329 -10.14 18.06 -5.63
CA TRP A 329 -9.52 17.15 -4.68
C TRP A 329 -8.49 16.22 -5.37
N LEU A 330 -8.87 15.65 -6.51
CA LEU A 330 -8.08 14.68 -7.28
C LEU A 330 -6.74 15.26 -7.77
N ASP A 331 -6.69 16.55 -8.09
CA ASP A 331 -5.48 17.28 -8.45
C ASP A 331 -4.47 17.33 -7.28
N LEU A 332 -4.94 17.60 -6.05
CA LEU A 332 -4.11 17.68 -4.83
C LEU A 332 -3.45 16.33 -4.51
N VAL A 333 -4.21 15.24 -4.67
CA VAL A 333 -3.73 13.86 -4.45
C VAL A 333 -3.09 13.22 -5.69
N ARG A 334 -2.72 14.02 -6.70
CA ARG A 334 -1.99 13.60 -7.91
C ARG A 334 -2.65 12.43 -8.66
N TYR A 335 -3.98 12.43 -8.72
CA TYR A 335 -4.75 11.35 -9.32
C TYR A 335 -4.39 11.13 -10.81
N ALA A 336 -3.96 9.91 -11.10
CA ALA A 336 -3.76 9.39 -12.45
C ALA A 336 -4.29 7.95 -12.55
N GLU A 337 -4.55 7.50 -13.78
CA GLU A 337 -4.91 6.10 -14.09
C GLU A 337 -3.68 5.27 -14.55
N THR A 338 -2.49 5.87 -14.46
CA THR A 338 -1.17 5.29 -14.77
C THR A 338 -0.15 5.73 -13.71
N LEU A 339 1.05 5.14 -13.74
CA LEU A 339 2.13 5.38 -12.76
C LEU A 339 3.25 6.31 -13.26
N GLY A 340 3.01 7.09 -14.33
CA GLY A 340 3.75 8.31 -14.69
C GLY A 340 5.20 8.18 -15.15
N HIS A 341 5.83 7.00 -15.01
CA HIS A 341 7.27 6.81 -15.18
C HIS A 341 7.61 5.92 -16.39
N GLU A 342 8.41 6.43 -17.33
CA GLU A 342 8.98 5.77 -18.53
C GLU A 342 8.00 4.97 -19.42
N PHE A 343 7.56 3.81 -18.91
CA PHE A 343 6.61 2.91 -19.54
C PHE A 343 5.15 3.31 -19.28
N ASP A 344 4.93 4.24 -18.33
CA ASP A 344 3.63 4.82 -17.96
C ASP A 344 2.51 3.77 -17.82
N PHE A 345 2.82 2.70 -17.08
CA PHE A 345 1.97 1.53 -17.01
C PHE A 345 0.69 1.81 -16.17
N PRO A 346 -0.47 1.20 -16.53
CA PRO A 346 -1.73 1.48 -15.86
C PRO A 346 -1.71 1.16 -14.36
N LEU A 347 -2.43 1.98 -13.58
CA LEU A 347 -2.69 1.75 -12.17
C LEU A 347 -4.06 1.05 -12.01
N PRO A 348 -4.11 -0.27 -11.71
CA PRO A 348 -5.35 -1.02 -11.77
C PRO A 348 -6.41 -0.47 -10.81
N HIS A 349 -7.62 -0.29 -11.33
CA HIS A 349 -8.82 0.14 -10.57
C HIS A 349 -8.76 1.54 -9.93
N ALA A 350 -7.77 2.38 -10.27
CA ALA A 350 -7.64 3.76 -9.77
C ALA A 350 -8.94 4.58 -9.91
N TRP A 351 -9.67 4.40 -11.01
CA TRP A 351 -10.97 5.04 -11.28
C TRP A 351 -12.02 4.87 -10.16
N ARG A 352 -11.94 3.81 -9.34
CA ARG A 352 -12.84 3.64 -8.19
C ARG A 352 -12.63 4.71 -7.12
N TYR A 353 -11.40 5.20 -6.96
CA TYR A 353 -11.08 6.30 -6.05
C TYR A 353 -11.69 7.61 -6.52
N ARG A 354 -11.56 7.96 -7.81
CA ARG A 354 -12.25 9.10 -8.43
C ARG A 354 -13.76 9.06 -8.16
N ASP A 355 -14.39 7.91 -8.41
CA ASP A 355 -15.84 7.76 -8.25
C ASP A 355 -16.26 7.75 -6.76
N TYR A 356 -15.40 7.26 -5.86
CA TYR A 356 -15.56 7.41 -4.41
C TYR A 356 -15.56 8.89 -3.98
N VAL A 357 -14.64 9.73 -4.49
CA VAL A 357 -14.59 11.16 -4.15
C VAL A 357 -15.84 11.88 -4.65
N ILE A 358 -16.30 11.57 -5.87
CA ILE A 358 -17.56 12.10 -6.42
C ILE A 358 -18.75 11.71 -5.54
N ARG A 359 -18.84 10.44 -5.11
CA ARG A 359 -19.90 9.97 -4.19
C ARG A 359 -19.81 10.62 -2.81
N ALA A 360 -18.61 10.80 -2.26
CA ALA A 360 -18.41 11.39 -0.93
C ALA A 360 -18.83 12.88 -0.89
N LEU A 361 -18.51 13.65 -1.93
CA LEU A 361 -18.93 15.05 -2.05
C LEU A 361 -20.44 15.19 -2.29
N ASN A 362 -21.02 14.38 -3.19
CA ASN A 362 -22.47 14.36 -3.43
C ASN A 362 -23.30 13.83 -2.24
N ALA A 363 -22.66 13.17 -1.25
CA ALA A 363 -23.30 12.67 -0.04
C ALA A 363 -23.01 13.54 1.20
N ASP A 364 -22.39 14.71 1.03
CA ASP A 364 -21.99 15.65 2.09
C ASP A 364 -21.26 14.94 3.26
N VAL A 365 -20.27 14.10 2.93
CA VAL A 365 -19.49 13.36 3.94
C VAL A 365 -18.70 14.37 4.79
N PRO A 366 -18.88 14.38 6.13
CA PRO A 366 -18.16 15.29 7.02
C PRO A 366 -16.65 15.24 6.81
N TRP A 367 -16.00 16.40 6.85
CA TRP A 367 -14.57 16.51 6.54
C TRP A 367 -13.68 15.64 7.43
N ASP A 368 -13.98 15.54 8.74
CA ASP A 368 -13.25 14.66 9.65
C ASP A 368 -13.35 13.19 9.20
N GLN A 369 -14.56 12.74 8.86
CA GLN A 369 -14.79 11.38 8.34
C GLN A 369 -14.09 11.18 6.99
N PHE A 370 -14.14 12.16 6.08
CA PHE A 370 -13.45 12.09 4.78
C PHE A 370 -11.94 11.91 4.96
N VAL A 371 -11.30 12.69 5.85
CA VAL A 371 -9.88 12.53 6.21
C VAL A 371 -9.61 11.18 6.88
N ARG A 372 -10.45 10.78 7.84
CA ARG A 372 -10.34 9.49 8.56
C ARG A 372 -10.39 8.30 7.59
N GLU A 373 -11.23 8.36 6.57
CA GLU A 373 -11.31 7.34 5.51
C GLU A 373 -10.01 7.27 4.69
N HIS A 374 -9.42 8.39 4.30
CA HIS A 374 -8.16 8.39 3.55
C HIS A 374 -7.00 7.76 4.33
N LEU A 375 -6.89 8.08 5.62
CA LEU A 375 -5.79 7.62 6.46
C LEU A 375 -5.98 6.17 6.94
N ALA A 376 -7.21 5.77 7.26
CA ALA A 376 -7.50 4.53 7.99
C ALA A 376 -8.83 3.84 7.58
N GLY A 377 -9.34 4.07 6.37
CA GLY A 377 -10.64 3.56 5.88
C GLY A 377 -10.83 2.04 5.90
N ASP A 378 -9.74 1.28 5.90
CA ASP A 378 -9.69 -0.17 6.08
C ASP A 378 -9.83 -0.61 7.56
N LEU A 379 -9.39 0.24 8.50
CA LEU A 379 -9.31 -0.04 9.94
C LEU A 379 -10.51 0.48 10.75
N LEU A 380 -11.45 1.19 10.12
CA LEU A 380 -12.57 1.82 10.84
C LEU A 380 -13.47 0.76 11.51
N PRO A 381 -13.74 0.84 12.83
CA PRO A 381 -14.66 -0.07 13.50
C PRO A 381 -16.12 0.04 13.01
N LYS A 382 -16.45 1.15 12.34
CA LYS A 382 -17.75 1.44 11.72
C LYS A 382 -17.50 2.17 10.39
N PRO A 383 -17.13 1.47 9.31
CA PRO A 383 -16.92 2.12 8.03
C PRO A 383 -18.25 2.57 7.44
N ARG A 384 -18.22 3.65 6.66
CA ARG A 384 -19.33 4.08 5.81
C ARG A 384 -19.59 2.98 4.78
N ARG A 385 -20.87 2.67 4.55
CA ARG A 385 -21.30 1.65 3.59
C ARG A 385 -21.88 2.32 2.35
N HIS A 386 -21.70 1.72 1.17
CA HIS A 386 -22.35 2.21 -0.05
C HIS A 386 -23.88 2.11 0.12
N PRO A 387 -24.67 3.16 -0.18
CA PRO A 387 -26.10 3.20 0.14
C PRO A 387 -26.92 2.09 -0.55
N GLU A 388 -26.64 1.82 -1.83
CA GLU A 388 -27.34 0.78 -2.61
C GLU A 388 -26.66 -0.60 -2.54
N LEU A 389 -25.38 -0.67 -2.94
CA LEU A 389 -24.61 -1.91 -3.01
C LEU A 389 -24.08 -2.42 -1.66
N GLY A 390 -24.21 -1.66 -0.58
CA GLY A 390 -24.00 -2.14 0.78
C GLY A 390 -22.56 -2.47 1.20
N PHE A 391 -21.54 -2.39 0.32
CA PHE A 391 -20.13 -2.71 0.63
C PHE A 391 -19.43 -1.65 1.52
N ASN A 392 -18.20 -1.91 1.99
CA ASN A 392 -17.37 -0.91 2.68
C ASN A 392 -16.90 0.18 1.70
N GLU A 393 -17.44 1.40 1.83
CA GLU A 393 -17.09 2.54 0.97
C GLU A 393 -15.78 3.21 1.45
N SER A 394 -15.59 3.28 2.78
CA SER A 394 -14.44 3.93 3.43
C SER A 394 -13.09 3.37 2.97
N ILE A 395 -12.99 2.06 2.71
CA ILE A 395 -11.73 1.41 2.32
C ILE A 395 -11.14 1.99 1.03
N ILE A 396 -11.98 2.44 0.10
CA ILE A 396 -11.58 2.93 -1.22
C ILE A 396 -10.70 4.17 -1.12
N ALA A 397 -10.96 5.02 -0.11
CA ALA A 397 -10.21 6.25 0.15
C ALA A 397 -8.71 6.01 0.38
N THR A 398 -8.35 4.87 0.97
CA THR A 398 -6.96 4.49 1.27
C THR A 398 -6.12 4.26 0.01
N GLY A 399 -6.75 4.09 -1.17
CA GLY A 399 -6.05 3.97 -2.44
C GLY A 399 -5.23 5.21 -2.83
N PHE A 400 -5.53 6.38 -2.24
CA PHE A 400 -4.82 7.63 -2.55
C PHE A 400 -3.31 7.56 -2.30
N TRP A 401 -2.87 6.76 -1.31
CA TRP A 401 -1.46 6.55 -0.99
C TRP A 401 -0.63 5.94 -2.12
N TYR A 402 -1.25 5.44 -3.19
CA TYR A 402 -0.57 4.88 -4.35
C TYR A 402 -0.82 5.66 -5.65
N LEU A 403 -1.36 6.88 -5.56
CA LEU A 403 -1.45 7.85 -6.65
C LEU A 403 -0.12 8.62 -6.76
N CYS A 404 0.94 7.91 -7.11
CA CYS A 404 2.31 8.39 -7.18
C CYS A 404 3.04 7.80 -8.40
N GLU A 405 4.24 8.29 -8.70
CA GLU A 405 5.13 7.60 -9.65
C GLU A 405 5.70 6.30 -9.04
N ASP A 406 5.88 5.26 -9.85
CA ASP A 406 6.50 3.99 -9.42
C ASP A 406 7.22 3.33 -10.62
N LYS A 407 8.41 2.75 -10.39
CA LYS A 407 9.21 2.14 -11.46
C LYS A 407 8.78 0.70 -11.77
N HIS A 408 8.74 0.38 -13.05
CA HIS A 408 8.37 -0.96 -13.54
C HIS A 408 9.36 -2.07 -13.13
N ALA A 409 10.64 -1.70 -12.94
CA ALA A 409 11.73 -2.57 -12.45
C ALA A 409 12.91 -1.72 -11.91
N PRO A 410 12.89 -1.25 -10.65
CA PRO A 410 13.97 -0.44 -10.07
C PRO A 410 15.25 -1.25 -9.83
N VAL A 411 16.41 -0.61 -10.03
CA VAL A 411 17.75 -1.20 -9.77
C VAL A 411 18.18 -1.10 -8.30
N ASP A 412 17.55 -0.25 -7.51
CA ASP A 412 17.76 -0.07 -6.07
C ASP A 412 16.38 0.03 -5.40
N VAL A 413 15.88 -1.08 -4.85
CA VAL A 413 14.53 -1.15 -4.27
C VAL A 413 14.35 -0.26 -3.04
N LYS A 414 15.41 -0.08 -2.24
CA LYS A 414 15.36 0.75 -1.03
C LYS A 414 15.30 2.24 -1.39
N LEU A 415 15.97 2.65 -2.48
CA LEU A 415 15.78 3.98 -3.05
C LEU A 415 14.35 4.18 -3.56
N GLU A 416 13.76 3.18 -4.22
CA GLU A 416 12.38 3.26 -4.73
C GLU A 416 11.36 3.36 -3.60
N GLU A 417 11.50 2.55 -2.55
CA GLU A 417 10.70 2.66 -1.32
C GLU A 417 10.78 4.07 -0.73
N ALA A 418 11.99 4.60 -0.60
CA ALA A 418 12.24 5.93 -0.04
C ALA A 418 11.62 7.07 -0.88
N LEU A 419 11.70 7.00 -2.21
CA LEU A 419 11.11 8.00 -3.12
C LEU A 419 9.58 7.95 -3.11
N ARG A 420 8.99 6.74 -3.11
CA ARG A 420 7.54 6.56 -2.99
C ARG A 420 7.01 7.12 -1.66
N ILE A 421 7.72 6.88 -0.57
CA ILE A 421 7.36 7.41 0.76
C ILE A 421 7.50 8.93 0.83
N ASP A 422 8.55 9.52 0.22
CA ASP A 422 8.69 10.97 0.15
C ASP A 422 7.51 11.61 -0.60
N ASN A 423 7.09 10.99 -1.72
CA ASN A 423 5.89 11.40 -2.47
C ASN A 423 4.61 11.29 -1.61
N GLN A 424 4.43 10.18 -0.89
CA GLN A 424 3.31 9.97 0.04
C GLN A 424 3.27 11.03 1.16
N ILE A 425 4.41 11.34 1.79
CA ILE A 425 4.53 12.34 2.87
C ILE A 425 4.33 13.76 2.33
N ASP A 426 4.81 14.07 1.12
CA ASP A 426 4.59 15.36 0.46
C ASP A 426 3.11 15.59 0.13
N VAL A 427 2.45 14.59 -0.49
CA VAL A 427 1.02 14.64 -0.81
C VAL A 427 0.18 14.71 0.47
N PHE A 428 0.46 13.91 1.49
CA PHE A 428 -0.25 13.97 2.78
C PHE A 428 -0.05 15.32 3.47
N GLY A 429 1.20 15.76 3.61
CA GLY A 429 1.57 17.00 4.29
C GLY A 429 0.90 18.21 3.65
N LYS A 430 0.89 18.30 2.32
CA LYS A 430 0.20 19.37 1.59
C LYS A 430 -1.31 19.20 1.65
N SER A 431 -1.86 18.04 1.29
CA SER A 431 -3.31 17.85 1.12
C SER A 431 -4.09 17.97 2.42
N PHE A 432 -3.58 17.43 3.53
CA PHE A 432 -4.29 17.40 4.81
C PHE A 432 -3.79 18.42 5.84
N LEU A 433 -2.53 18.86 5.74
CA LEU A 433 -1.91 19.74 6.73
C LEU A 433 -1.39 21.08 6.16
N GLY A 434 -1.34 21.28 4.83
CA GLY A 434 -0.75 22.49 4.24
C GLY A 434 0.72 22.70 4.61
N LEU A 435 1.48 21.61 4.83
CA LEU A 435 2.86 21.63 5.32
C LEU A 435 3.82 20.87 4.40
N THR A 436 4.99 21.45 4.15
CA THR A 436 6.08 20.85 3.37
C THR A 436 6.92 19.86 4.19
N ILE A 437 6.27 18.85 4.77
CA ILE A 437 6.91 17.86 5.68
C ILE A 437 8.08 17.14 4.99
N ALA A 438 7.96 16.83 3.70
CA ALA A 438 9.00 16.21 2.89
C ALA A 438 10.35 16.97 2.90
N CYS A 439 10.34 18.30 3.06
CA CYS A 439 11.58 19.09 3.15
C CYS A 439 12.43 18.76 4.40
N ALA A 440 11.90 18.04 5.39
CA ALA A 440 12.65 17.54 6.54
C ALA A 440 13.40 16.21 6.29
N ARG A 441 13.30 15.60 5.10
CA ARG A 441 13.91 14.28 4.80
C ARG A 441 15.45 14.24 4.91
N CYS A 442 16.13 15.38 4.74
CA CYS A 442 17.60 15.45 4.74
C CYS A 442 18.19 16.03 6.03
N HIS A 443 17.47 16.93 6.68
CA HIS A 443 17.87 17.66 7.88
C HIS A 443 16.61 18.25 8.53
N ASP A 444 16.71 18.70 9.78
CA ASP A 444 15.58 19.35 10.45
C ASP A 444 15.12 20.56 9.64
N HIS A 445 13.80 20.72 9.47
CA HIS A 445 13.24 21.65 8.49
C HIS A 445 13.80 23.07 8.69
N LYS A 446 14.17 23.79 7.62
CA LYS A 446 15.00 25.01 7.77
C LYS A 446 14.35 26.08 8.66
N PHE A 447 13.03 26.24 8.58
CA PHE A 447 12.29 27.30 9.29
C PHE A 447 11.19 26.77 10.23
N ASP A 448 10.31 25.91 9.74
CA ASP A 448 9.17 25.38 10.50
C ASP A 448 9.50 24.38 11.61
N ALA A 449 8.52 24.09 12.48
CA ALA A 449 8.66 23.25 13.67
C ALA A 449 8.63 21.73 13.38
N ILE A 450 9.40 21.28 12.38
CA ILE A 450 9.43 19.88 11.91
C ILE A 450 10.88 19.38 11.94
N THR A 451 11.13 18.29 12.65
CA THR A 451 12.46 17.63 12.71
C THR A 451 12.61 16.57 11.63
N THR A 452 13.85 16.18 11.36
CA THR A 452 14.20 14.98 10.55
C THR A 452 13.54 13.73 11.15
N GLU A 453 13.48 13.65 12.48
CA GLU A 453 12.89 12.52 13.18
C GLU A 453 11.37 12.43 12.98
N ASP A 454 10.68 13.58 12.88
CA ASP A 454 9.24 13.60 12.56
C ASP A 454 8.95 13.06 11.16
N TYR A 455 9.80 13.39 10.17
CA TYR A 455 9.69 12.81 8.81
C TYR A 455 9.87 11.28 8.85
N TYR A 456 10.88 10.77 9.55
CA TYR A 456 11.12 9.31 9.61
C TYR A 456 10.11 8.56 10.51
N ALA A 457 9.54 9.23 11.52
CA ALA A 457 8.39 8.71 12.25
C ALA A 457 7.14 8.61 11.35
N MET A 458 6.90 9.58 10.46
CA MET A 458 5.83 9.49 9.46
C MET A 458 6.11 8.39 8.42
N SER A 459 7.37 8.25 7.97
CA SER A 459 7.83 7.17 7.07
C SER A 459 7.49 5.78 7.61
N GLY A 460 7.66 5.56 8.92
CA GLY A 460 7.36 4.28 9.55
C GLY A 460 5.91 3.82 9.34
N PHE A 461 4.89 4.68 9.44
CA PHE A 461 3.48 4.26 9.25
C PHE A 461 3.22 3.71 7.84
N LEU A 462 3.87 4.29 6.83
CA LEU A 462 3.73 3.92 5.43
C LEU A 462 4.46 2.59 5.16
N GLN A 463 5.64 2.41 5.76
CA GLN A 463 6.37 1.14 5.77
C GLN A 463 5.67 0.06 6.59
N SER A 464 4.84 0.44 7.56
CA SER A 464 3.99 -0.46 8.34
C SER A 464 2.66 -0.81 7.66
N SER A 465 2.50 -0.44 6.39
CA SER A 465 1.27 -0.63 5.60
C SER A 465 1.57 -1.32 4.26
N ARG A 466 0.57 -1.92 3.61
CA ARG A 466 0.79 -2.78 2.42
C ARG A 466 -0.17 -2.43 1.28
N ARG A 467 0.34 -2.46 0.04
CA ARG A 467 -0.43 -2.24 -1.19
C ARG A 467 -1.13 -3.52 -1.60
N ARG A 468 -2.48 -3.54 -1.59
CA ARG A 468 -3.28 -4.70 -1.96
C ARG A 468 -4.41 -4.32 -2.92
N VAL A 469 -4.91 -5.31 -3.66
CA VAL A 469 -6.21 -5.23 -4.34
C VAL A 469 -7.21 -5.92 -3.44
N GLU A 470 -8.20 -5.19 -2.93
CA GLU A 470 -9.30 -5.72 -2.15
C GLU A 470 -10.55 -5.90 -3.01
N TRP A 471 -11.48 -6.73 -2.54
CA TRP A 471 -12.68 -7.11 -3.28
C TRP A 471 -13.94 -6.64 -2.55
N LEU A 472 -14.65 -5.66 -3.13
CA LEU A 472 -15.85 -5.08 -2.53
C LEU A 472 -17.04 -6.04 -2.61
N ASP A 473 -17.69 -6.28 -1.47
CA ASP A 473 -18.83 -7.20 -1.34
C ASP A 473 -20.17 -6.55 -1.75
N SER A 474 -20.33 -6.30 -3.05
CA SER A 474 -21.54 -5.68 -3.64
C SER A 474 -22.80 -6.55 -3.46
N GLY A 475 -23.64 -6.16 -2.50
CA GLY A 475 -24.86 -6.83 -2.11
C GLY A 475 -24.71 -7.81 -0.93
N ASN A 476 -23.60 -7.77 -0.20
CA ASN A 476 -23.26 -8.71 0.88
C ASN A 476 -23.25 -10.19 0.42
N ARG A 477 -22.90 -10.45 -0.85
CA ARG A 477 -22.90 -11.78 -1.48
C ARG A 477 -21.83 -12.69 -0.90
N ILE A 478 -20.63 -12.16 -0.67
CA ILE A 478 -19.51 -12.88 -0.08
C ILE A 478 -19.87 -13.20 1.37
N GLN A 479 -20.33 -12.21 2.14
CA GLN A 479 -20.78 -12.40 3.52
C GLN A 479 -21.93 -13.42 3.65
N SER A 480 -22.94 -13.37 2.78
CA SER A 480 -24.03 -14.37 2.79
C SER A 480 -23.56 -15.76 2.38
N LEU A 481 -22.66 -15.88 1.40
CA LEU A 481 -22.08 -17.17 1.01
C LEU A 481 -21.26 -17.79 2.17
N VAL A 482 -20.45 -16.97 2.85
CA VAL A 482 -19.68 -17.37 4.04
C VAL A 482 -20.62 -17.83 5.16
N GLN A 483 -21.70 -17.10 5.43
CA GLN A 483 -22.71 -17.46 6.44
C GLN A 483 -23.44 -18.77 6.10
N ASP A 484 -23.84 -18.96 4.85
CA ASP A 484 -24.45 -20.22 4.37
C ASP A 484 -23.47 -21.39 4.53
N LEU A 485 -22.19 -21.22 4.16
CA LEU A 485 -21.13 -22.21 4.27
C LEU A 485 -20.82 -22.56 5.74
N ASP A 486 -20.74 -21.57 6.62
CA ASP A 486 -20.56 -21.75 8.08
C ASP A 486 -21.76 -22.50 8.69
N GLN A 487 -22.98 -22.12 8.33
CA GLN A 487 -24.19 -22.82 8.78
C GLN A 487 -24.19 -24.30 8.33
N GLN A 488 -23.85 -24.59 7.08
CA GLN A 488 -23.73 -25.99 6.62
C GLN A 488 -22.61 -26.73 7.36
N ARG A 489 -21.44 -26.09 7.57
CA ARG A 489 -20.32 -26.66 8.33
C ARG A 489 -20.73 -27.01 9.76
N GLN A 490 -21.31 -26.06 10.49
CA GLN A 490 -21.79 -26.26 11.86
C GLN A 490 -22.91 -27.31 11.96
N GLN A 491 -23.72 -27.52 10.92
CA GLN A 491 -24.67 -28.63 10.88
C GLN A 491 -23.97 -29.97 10.60
N ALA A 492 -23.04 -30.02 9.65
CA ALA A 492 -22.25 -31.21 9.34
C ALA A 492 -21.40 -31.68 10.54
N ASP A 493 -20.75 -30.75 11.25
CA ASP A 493 -19.94 -31.05 12.44
C ASP A 493 -20.82 -31.61 13.58
N ARG A 494 -22.00 -31.02 13.84
CA ARG A 494 -22.95 -31.52 14.85
C ARG A 494 -23.52 -32.90 14.48
N LEU A 495 -23.92 -33.10 13.23
CA LEU A 495 -24.45 -34.39 12.76
C LEU A 495 -23.37 -35.48 12.80
N THR A 496 -22.15 -35.16 12.37
CA THR A 496 -21.00 -36.07 12.43
C THR A 496 -20.65 -36.42 13.88
N ALA A 497 -20.52 -35.42 14.77
CA ALA A 497 -20.25 -35.65 16.19
C ALA A 497 -21.33 -36.52 16.84
N SER A 498 -22.61 -36.29 16.53
CA SER A 498 -23.73 -37.11 17.00
C SER A 498 -23.63 -38.56 16.51
N ALA A 499 -23.42 -38.78 15.21
CA ALA A 499 -23.29 -40.13 14.64
C ALA A 499 -22.07 -40.90 15.19
N LEU A 500 -20.98 -40.20 15.53
CA LEU A 500 -19.77 -40.79 16.10
C LEU A 500 -19.86 -41.09 17.61
N GLN A 501 -20.90 -40.65 18.33
CA GLN A 501 -21.10 -41.03 19.75
C GLN A 501 -21.22 -42.55 19.96
N VAL A 502 -21.76 -43.26 18.97
CA VAL A 502 -21.90 -44.72 18.98
C VAL A 502 -20.55 -45.42 18.76
N TRP A 503 -19.59 -44.74 18.12
CA TRP A 503 -18.26 -45.23 17.76
C TRP A 503 -17.19 -44.89 18.80
N ASN A 504 -17.45 -45.28 20.05
CA ASN A 504 -16.44 -45.26 21.12
C ASN A 504 -15.31 -46.30 20.86
N SER A 505 -14.23 -46.21 21.62
CA SER A 505 -13.05 -47.09 21.48
C SER A 505 -13.38 -48.58 21.50
N SER A 506 -14.39 -49.01 22.27
CA SER A 506 -14.84 -50.41 22.30
C SER A 506 -15.50 -50.84 20.99
N ALA A 507 -16.33 -49.97 20.39
CA ALA A 507 -16.95 -50.23 19.08
C ALA A 507 -15.93 -50.19 17.93
N VAL A 508 -15.00 -49.24 17.97
CA VAL A 508 -13.92 -49.08 16.97
C VAL A 508 -12.92 -50.24 17.04
N SER A 509 -12.56 -50.69 18.25
CA SER A 509 -11.72 -51.87 18.46
C SER A 509 -12.39 -53.14 17.90
N ARG A 510 -13.70 -53.35 18.15
CA ARG A 510 -14.47 -54.46 17.54
C ARG A 510 -14.51 -54.38 16.01
N LEU A 511 -14.69 -53.19 15.44
CA LEU A 511 -14.74 -52.98 14.00
C LEU A 511 -13.41 -53.37 13.32
N VAL A 512 -12.28 -52.92 13.87
CA VAL A 512 -10.97 -53.33 13.34
C VAL A 512 -10.72 -54.82 13.57
N ALA A 513 -11.06 -55.38 14.73
CA ALA A 513 -10.93 -56.82 14.97
C ALA A 513 -11.71 -57.65 13.94
N ALA A 514 -12.97 -57.30 13.67
CA ALA A 514 -13.80 -57.99 12.67
C ALA A 514 -13.29 -57.81 11.22
N ALA A 515 -12.64 -56.68 10.90
CA ALA A 515 -11.95 -56.53 9.61
C ALA A 515 -10.74 -57.49 9.54
N LEU A 516 -9.93 -57.54 10.60
CA LEU A 516 -8.71 -58.33 10.73
C LEU A 516 -8.91 -59.86 10.86
N ASP A 517 -10.11 -60.31 11.24
CA ASP A 517 -10.46 -61.73 11.35
C ASP A 517 -11.88 -61.99 10.83
N PRO A 518 -12.04 -62.64 9.66
CA PRO A 518 -13.34 -63.00 9.10
C PRO A 518 -14.19 -63.97 9.93
N GLN A 519 -13.63 -64.61 10.97
CA GLN A 519 -14.36 -65.55 11.84
C GLN A 519 -15.08 -64.86 13.01
N LEU A 520 -14.78 -63.57 13.28
CA LEU A 520 -15.41 -62.85 14.39
C LEU A 520 -16.87 -62.45 14.07
N PRO A 521 -17.81 -62.59 15.02
CA PRO A 521 -19.21 -62.29 14.80
C PRO A 521 -19.45 -60.78 14.64
N VAL A 522 -20.10 -60.39 13.54
CA VAL A 522 -20.54 -59.02 13.29
C VAL A 522 -21.82 -58.75 14.06
N ALA A 523 -21.79 -57.75 14.96
CA ALA A 523 -22.93 -57.33 15.77
C ALA A 523 -23.06 -55.80 15.78
N ALA A 524 -24.28 -55.29 15.95
CA ALA A 524 -24.54 -53.85 15.94
C ALA A 524 -23.62 -53.06 16.90
N PRO A 525 -23.09 -51.89 16.51
CA PRO A 525 -23.41 -51.11 15.31
C PRO A 525 -22.70 -51.54 14.01
N LEU A 526 -21.91 -52.63 14.01
CA LEU A 526 -21.20 -53.08 12.81
C LEU A 526 -22.17 -53.75 11.81
N THR A 527 -21.89 -53.61 10.52
CA THR A 527 -22.53 -54.39 9.44
C THR A 527 -21.47 -55.14 8.60
N PRO A 528 -21.82 -56.22 7.91
CA PRO A 528 -20.88 -56.96 7.05
C PRO A 528 -20.25 -56.09 5.95
N GLU A 529 -21.02 -55.16 5.39
CA GLU A 529 -20.61 -54.24 4.34
C GLU A 529 -19.56 -53.26 4.86
N LEU A 530 -19.77 -52.72 6.07
CA LEU A 530 -18.82 -51.81 6.72
C LEU A 530 -17.52 -52.52 7.08
N VAL A 531 -17.60 -53.74 7.64
CA VAL A 531 -16.43 -54.57 7.97
C VAL A 531 -15.63 -54.90 6.70
N GLN A 532 -16.31 -55.24 5.60
CA GLN A 532 -15.66 -55.50 4.31
C GLN A 532 -15.07 -54.24 3.67
N LYS A 533 -15.73 -53.08 3.78
CA LYS A 533 -15.20 -51.78 3.31
C LYS A 533 -13.91 -51.41 4.05
N LEU A 534 -13.88 -51.53 5.37
CA LEU A 534 -12.66 -51.33 6.16
C LEU A 534 -11.57 -52.35 5.78
N ARG A 535 -11.90 -53.64 5.67
CA ARG A 535 -10.94 -54.68 5.27
C ARG A 535 -10.27 -54.38 3.93
N LEU A 536 -11.04 -53.91 2.94
CA LEU A 536 -10.51 -53.51 1.63
C LEU A 536 -9.57 -52.30 1.73
N GLN A 537 -9.85 -51.32 2.60
CA GLN A 537 -8.91 -50.24 2.88
C GLN A 537 -7.64 -50.75 3.57
N LEU A 538 -7.74 -51.61 4.59
CA LEU A 538 -6.58 -52.18 5.30
C LEU A 538 -5.69 -53.09 4.43
N GLN A 539 -6.09 -53.39 3.19
CA GLN A 539 -5.31 -54.11 2.18
C GLN A 539 -4.52 -53.17 1.24
N ASP A 540 -4.64 -51.85 1.37
CA ASP A 540 -3.84 -50.88 0.63
C ASP A 540 -2.36 -50.98 1.04
N PRO A 541 -1.42 -51.32 0.13
CA PRO A 541 -0.01 -51.47 0.46
C PRO A 541 0.69 -50.15 0.87
N ALA A 542 0.07 -48.99 0.64
CA ALA A 542 0.60 -47.70 1.10
C ALA A 542 0.30 -47.41 2.58
N LEU A 543 -0.83 -47.91 3.12
CA LEU A 543 -1.27 -47.59 4.48
C LEU A 543 -0.26 -47.92 5.59
N PRO A 544 0.46 -49.07 5.59
CA PRO A 544 1.44 -49.37 6.64
C PRO A 544 2.54 -48.31 6.77
N ALA A 545 2.97 -47.70 5.66
CA ALA A 545 4.02 -46.68 5.64
C ALA A 545 3.50 -45.23 5.81
N ALA A 546 2.18 -45.02 5.78
CA ALA A 546 1.58 -43.68 5.70
C ALA A 546 1.56 -42.88 7.01
N GLY A 547 1.84 -43.49 8.16
CA GLY A 547 1.76 -42.82 9.48
C GLY A 547 0.34 -42.41 9.91
N SER A 548 -0.70 -42.86 9.19
CA SER A 548 -2.10 -42.49 9.42
C SER A 548 -2.73 -43.31 10.56
N LEU A 549 -3.93 -42.93 10.99
CA LEU A 549 -4.68 -43.67 12.00
C LEU A 549 -4.87 -45.17 11.67
N LEU A 550 -4.98 -45.52 10.38
CA LEU A 550 -5.18 -46.91 9.96
C LEU A 550 -3.87 -47.68 9.69
N SER A 551 -2.69 -47.06 9.84
CA SER A 551 -1.41 -47.72 9.58
C SER A 551 -1.18 -48.94 10.45
N LEU A 552 -1.43 -48.87 11.77
CA LEU A 552 -1.29 -50.01 12.67
C LEU A 552 -2.29 -51.16 12.35
N PRO A 553 -3.60 -50.89 12.18
CA PRO A 553 -4.54 -51.86 11.61
C PRO A 553 -4.07 -52.48 10.29
N ALA A 554 -3.51 -51.71 9.36
CA ALA A 554 -3.01 -52.23 8.09
C ALA A 554 -1.79 -53.14 8.26
N VAL A 555 -0.85 -52.81 9.16
CA VAL A 555 0.28 -53.69 9.53
C VAL A 555 -0.22 -55.02 10.09
N LEU A 556 -1.22 -55.00 10.97
CA LEU A 556 -1.84 -56.21 11.54
C LEU A 556 -2.65 -57.02 10.51
N GLN A 557 -3.07 -56.40 9.41
CA GLN A 557 -3.77 -57.04 8.28
C GLN A 557 -2.79 -57.66 7.26
N GLN A 558 -1.66 -57.00 7.02
CA GLN A 558 -0.69 -57.32 5.95
C GLN A 558 0.58 -58.04 6.46
N LYS A 559 0.61 -58.44 7.74
CA LYS A 559 1.77 -59.11 8.37
C LYS A 559 2.26 -60.33 7.58
N SER A 560 3.58 -60.52 7.53
CA SER A 560 4.20 -61.75 7.03
C SER A 560 3.76 -62.95 7.87
N GLN A 561 3.68 -64.14 7.24
CA GLN A 561 3.48 -65.41 7.95
C GLN A 561 4.65 -65.74 8.90
N GLU A 562 5.80 -65.08 8.73
CA GLU A 562 7.03 -65.28 9.52
C GLU A 562 7.10 -64.38 10.76
N LEU A 563 6.18 -63.42 10.93
CA LEU A 563 6.19 -62.44 12.02
C LEU A 563 4.96 -62.57 12.92
N SER A 564 5.18 -62.66 14.23
CA SER A 564 4.12 -62.42 15.20
C SER A 564 3.67 -60.95 15.18
N ASP A 565 2.45 -60.67 15.63
CA ASP A 565 1.87 -59.32 15.66
C ASP A 565 2.78 -58.35 16.45
N ALA A 566 3.37 -58.80 17.57
CA ALA A 566 4.34 -58.01 18.33
C ALA A 566 5.62 -57.66 17.54
N GLN A 567 6.15 -58.60 16.74
CA GLN A 567 7.32 -58.35 15.88
C GLN A 567 6.96 -57.45 14.69
N ALA A 568 5.79 -57.61 14.09
CA ALA A 568 5.32 -56.78 12.99
C ALA A 568 5.12 -55.32 13.45
N VAL A 569 4.49 -55.11 14.61
CA VAL A 569 4.28 -53.78 15.21
C VAL A 569 5.59 -53.15 15.67
N ALA A 570 6.51 -53.91 16.29
CA ALA A 570 7.83 -53.40 16.65
C ALA A 570 8.67 -52.99 15.43
N SER A 571 8.63 -53.79 14.35
CA SER A 571 9.30 -53.49 13.08
C SER A 571 8.73 -52.24 12.41
N TRP A 572 7.39 -52.12 12.36
CA TRP A 572 6.71 -50.93 11.86
C TRP A 572 7.04 -49.68 12.68
N HIS A 573 7.00 -49.75 14.01
CA HIS A 573 7.30 -48.61 14.88
C HIS A 573 8.77 -48.20 14.77
N ALA A 574 9.70 -49.16 14.68
CA ALA A 574 11.11 -48.88 14.39
C ALA A 574 11.32 -48.21 13.03
N ASN A 575 10.56 -48.63 11.99
CA ASN A 575 10.58 -47.98 10.68
C ASN A 575 10.04 -46.54 10.74
N LEU A 576 8.91 -46.30 11.41
CA LEU A 576 8.40 -44.93 11.62
C LEU A 576 9.38 -44.06 12.41
N GLN A 577 10.01 -44.59 13.47
CA GLN A 577 11.08 -43.87 14.17
C GLN A 577 12.28 -43.58 13.28
N GLN A 578 12.69 -44.52 12.41
CA GLN A 578 13.80 -44.35 11.47
C GLN A 578 13.48 -43.32 10.38
N VAL A 579 12.28 -43.34 9.81
CA VAL A 579 11.80 -42.34 8.84
C VAL A 579 11.72 -40.97 9.51
N ARG A 580 11.20 -40.88 10.74
CA ARG A 580 11.21 -39.64 11.52
C ARG A 580 12.64 -39.14 11.77
N GLN A 581 13.58 -40.02 12.12
CA GLN A 581 15.00 -39.68 12.30
C GLN A 581 15.70 -39.24 11.00
N GLN A 582 15.22 -39.70 9.83
CA GLN A 582 15.73 -39.28 8.51
C GLN A 582 15.08 -37.98 8.02
N GLN A 583 13.91 -37.60 8.55
CA GLN A 583 13.18 -36.38 8.20
C GLN A 583 13.40 -35.23 9.18
N THR A 584 13.66 -35.52 10.46
CA THR A 584 14.44 -34.59 11.29
C THR A 584 15.78 -34.42 10.60
N LEU A 585 16.09 -33.18 10.23
CA LEU A 585 17.38 -32.86 9.64
C LEU A 585 18.51 -33.34 10.56
N PRO A 586 19.67 -33.77 10.00
CA PRO A 586 20.88 -33.86 10.80
C PRO A 586 21.09 -32.50 11.48
N ALA A 587 21.48 -32.51 12.76
CA ALA A 587 21.70 -31.28 13.51
C ALA A 587 22.61 -30.33 12.70
N PRO A 588 22.18 -29.08 12.47
CA PRO A 588 22.86 -28.21 11.53
C PRO A 588 24.28 -27.94 12.03
N LYS A 589 25.27 -27.93 11.12
CA LYS A 589 26.70 -27.93 11.46
C LYS A 589 27.10 -26.63 12.16
N SER A 590 26.44 -25.54 11.79
CA SER A 590 26.24 -24.33 12.59
C SER A 590 24.74 -24.09 12.76
N PRO A 591 24.26 -23.50 13.88
CA PRO A 591 22.88 -22.99 13.99
C PRO A 591 22.46 -22.00 12.88
N GLN A 592 23.42 -21.53 12.07
CA GLN A 592 23.23 -20.66 10.91
C GLN A 592 22.84 -21.41 9.62
N ASP A 593 22.95 -22.74 9.55
CA ASP A 593 22.70 -23.48 8.30
C ASP A 593 21.20 -23.63 7.99
N VAL A 594 20.35 -23.72 9.03
CA VAL A 594 18.90 -23.88 8.93
C VAL A 594 18.21 -23.23 10.13
N GLN A 595 17.38 -22.23 9.87
CA GLN A 595 16.47 -21.61 10.84
C GLN A 595 15.02 -21.91 10.46
N VAL A 596 14.22 -22.44 11.39
CA VAL A 596 12.75 -22.43 11.25
C VAL A 596 12.27 -21.01 11.55
N PHE A 597 11.68 -20.36 10.55
CA PHE A 597 11.14 -19.00 10.65
C PHE A 597 9.67 -19.01 11.08
N ALA A 598 8.92 -20.02 10.63
CA ALA A 598 7.52 -20.22 11.01
C ALA A 598 7.16 -21.70 10.96
N ASP A 599 6.44 -22.19 11.96
CA ASP A 599 5.71 -23.46 11.93
C ASP A 599 4.23 -23.15 12.10
N LEU A 600 3.45 -23.40 11.05
CA LEU A 600 2.03 -23.04 10.93
C LEU A 600 1.10 -24.23 11.21
N ARG A 601 1.65 -25.40 11.56
CA ARG A 601 0.88 -26.61 11.92
C ARG A 601 0.01 -26.42 13.17
N GLN A 602 0.26 -25.38 13.96
CA GLN A 602 -0.50 -25.00 15.16
C GLN A 602 -1.26 -23.67 14.97
N GLY A 603 -1.56 -23.31 13.71
CA GLY A 603 -2.16 -22.03 13.32
C GLY A 603 -1.14 -20.91 13.09
N LEU A 604 -1.62 -19.66 13.08
CA LEU A 604 -0.79 -18.48 12.78
C LEU A 604 0.25 -18.20 13.89
N PRO A 605 1.56 -18.15 13.57
CA PRO A 605 2.57 -17.70 14.52
C PRO A 605 2.47 -16.20 14.82
N PRO A 606 3.14 -15.70 15.87
CA PRO A 606 3.20 -14.26 16.17
C PRO A 606 3.66 -13.43 14.97
N GLY A 607 2.96 -12.32 14.70
CA GLY A 607 3.26 -11.43 13.57
C GLY A 607 2.80 -11.92 12.19
N TRP A 608 2.22 -13.12 12.07
CA TRP A 608 1.58 -13.57 10.83
C TRP A 608 0.11 -13.14 10.76
N PHE A 609 -0.34 -12.72 9.58
CA PHE A 609 -1.69 -12.19 9.37
C PHE A 609 -2.37 -12.87 8.18
N ALA A 610 -3.63 -13.26 8.35
CA ALA A 610 -4.48 -13.80 7.28
C ALA A 610 -5.63 -12.82 6.99
N TRP A 611 -5.93 -12.63 5.71
CA TRP A 611 -6.89 -11.65 5.19
C TRP A 611 -7.80 -12.28 4.14
N GLY A 612 -9.00 -11.71 3.98
CA GLY A 612 -10.02 -12.21 3.05
C GLY A 612 -10.84 -13.38 3.61
N ASP A 613 -12.02 -13.56 3.01
CA ASP A 613 -13.08 -14.46 3.48
C ASP A 613 -12.71 -15.96 3.42
N ALA A 614 -11.66 -16.31 2.68
CA ALA A 614 -11.08 -17.65 2.64
C ALA A 614 -10.76 -18.24 4.04
N PHE A 615 -10.38 -17.38 5.00
CA PHE A 615 -9.90 -17.78 6.33
C PHE A 615 -10.94 -17.59 7.45
N SER A 616 -12.05 -16.89 7.22
CA SER A 616 -12.98 -16.46 8.27
C SER A 616 -14.40 -16.93 7.99
N ALA A 617 -14.96 -17.74 8.88
CA ALA A 617 -16.37 -18.11 8.86
C ALA A 617 -17.26 -17.03 9.52
N SER A 618 -16.74 -16.32 10.53
CA SER A 618 -17.52 -15.33 11.32
C SER A 618 -16.67 -14.45 12.28
N ALA A 619 -15.65 -13.73 11.77
CA ALA A 619 -14.91 -12.70 12.54
C ALA A 619 -14.32 -11.55 11.68
N PRO A 620 -14.20 -10.30 12.20
CA PRO A 620 -13.67 -9.14 11.49
C PRO A 620 -12.14 -9.06 11.42
N ALA A 621 -11.64 -8.26 10.48
CA ALA A 621 -10.29 -8.33 9.90
C ALA A 621 -9.09 -7.86 10.77
N THR A 622 -9.25 -7.60 12.07
CA THR A 622 -8.15 -7.09 12.93
C THR A 622 -7.71 -8.03 14.05
N ALA A 623 -8.40 -9.16 14.28
CA ALA A 623 -7.89 -10.22 15.15
C ALA A 623 -8.61 -11.56 14.97
N ARG A 624 -7.84 -12.63 14.73
CA ARG A 624 -7.85 -13.88 15.54
C ARG A 624 -6.79 -14.88 15.08
N ALA A 625 -5.84 -15.16 15.97
CA ALA A 625 -5.27 -16.50 16.03
C ALA A 625 -6.40 -17.46 16.42
N GLY A 626 -6.65 -18.46 15.58
CA GLY A 626 -7.85 -19.31 15.65
C GLY A 626 -7.57 -20.69 15.08
N ALA A 627 -6.49 -21.32 15.53
CA ALA A 627 -6.07 -22.65 15.10
C ALA A 627 -7.22 -23.66 15.29
N ILE A 628 -7.69 -24.28 14.21
CA ILE A 628 -8.72 -25.31 14.26
C ILE A 628 -8.05 -26.59 14.78
N PRO A 629 -8.36 -27.10 15.99
CA PRO A 629 -7.82 -28.39 16.45
C PRO A 629 -8.25 -29.46 15.47
N GLY A 630 -7.29 -30.29 15.03
CA GLY A 630 -7.34 -30.98 13.74
C GLY A 630 -8.71 -31.54 13.35
N GLY A 631 -9.13 -31.23 12.13
CA GLY A 631 -10.43 -31.60 11.61
C GLY A 631 -10.36 -31.84 10.12
N TRP A 632 -11.21 -31.13 9.40
CA TRP A 632 -11.44 -31.40 7.98
C TRP A 632 -11.13 -30.20 7.10
N GLN A 633 -10.54 -30.48 5.94
CA GLN A 633 -10.60 -29.61 4.79
C GLN A 633 -11.48 -30.24 3.73
N TRP A 634 -12.38 -29.44 3.18
CA TRP A 634 -13.15 -29.84 2.01
C TRP A 634 -12.32 -29.59 0.75
N GLN A 635 -12.11 -30.62 -0.06
CA GLN A 635 -11.37 -30.54 -1.32
C GLN A 635 -12.26 -30.90 -2.52
N PRO A 636 -11.88 -30.53 -3.76
CA PRO A 636 -12.53 -30.98 -4.99
C PRO A 636 -12.48 -32.52 -5.14
N GLY A 637 -13.48 -33.20 -4.59
CA GLY A 637 -13.55 -34.66 -4.48
C GLY A 637 -14.23 -35.15 -3.20
N GLY A 638 -14.27 -34.32 -2.15
CA GLY A 638 -15.01 -34.61 -0.93
C GLY A 638 -14.35 -34.06 0.33
N LEU A 639 -14.70 -34.72 1.44
CA LEU A 639 -14.24 -34.40 2.79
C LEU A 639 -12.89 -35.06 3.06
N GLN A 640 -11.81 -34.29 3.21
CA GLN A 640 -10.46 -34.80 3.50
C GLN A 640 -9.98 -34.47 4.92
N ALA A 641 -9.18 -35.39 5.46
CA ALA A 641 -8.47 -35.23 6.71
C ALA A 641 -7.29 -34.26 6.56
N ILE A 642 -7.18 -33.26 7.44
CA ILE A 642 -5.90 -32.62 7.71
C ILE A 642 -5.34 -33.17 9.01
N SER A 643 -4.16 -33.79 8.93
CA SER A 643 -3.28 -33.99 10.08
C SER A 643 -2.55 -32.69 10.40
N GLY A 644 -3.16 -31.83 11.22
CA GLY A 644 -2.62 -30.51 11.59
C GLY A 644 -3.70 -29.44 11.81
N GLN A 645 -3.28 -28.27 12.28
CA GLN A 645 -4.08 -27.04 12.34
C GLN A 645 -3.68 -26.06 11.22
N ASP A 646 -3.36 -26.62 10.04
CA ASP A 646 -2.69 -25.94 8.92
C ASP A 646 -3.43 -24.66 8.46
N VAL A 647 -2.66 -23.61 8.17
CA VAL A 647 -3.21 -22.35 7.65
C VAL A 647 -3.46 -22.50 6.14
N SER A 648 -4.73 -22.49 5.74
CA SER A 648 -5.19 -22.80 4.37
C SER A 648 -6.28 -21.83 3.90
N SER A 649 -6.20 -21.38 2.64
CA SER A 649 -7.23 -20.53 2.03
C SER A 649 -8.52 -21.32 1.71
N ALA A 650 -8.41 -22.59 1.33
CA ALA A 650 -9.56 -23.48 1.15
C ALA A 650 -10.12 -24.02 2.49
N THR A 651 -10.11 -23.20 3.56
CA THR A 651 -10.71 -23.52 4.87
C THR A 651 -12.22 -23.30 4.87
N VAL A 652 -12.71 -22.27 4.18
CA VAL A 652 -14.14 -21.96 4.03
C VAL A 652 -14.66 -22.38 2.65
N SER A 653 -13.95 -22.04 1.56
CA SER A 653 -14.25 -22.48 0.20
C SER A 653 -13.08 -22.17 -0.76
N PRO A 654 -12.77 -23.03 -1.75
CA PRO A 654 -11.77 -22.76 -2.81
C PRO A 654 -12.26 -21.75 -3.88
N ARG A 655 -13.30 -20.97 -3.56
CA ARG A 655 -13.82 -19.85 -4.36
C ARG A 655 -13.79 -18.52 -3.63
N LEU A 656 -13.41 -18.52 -2.35
CA LEU A 656 -13.21 -17.31 -1.57
C LEU A 656 -11.76 -16.86 -1.69
N ARG A 657 -11.55 -15.55 -1.69
CA ARG A 657 -10.22 -14.95 -1.89
C ARG A 657 -9.54 -14.75 -0.54
N GLY A 658 -8.21 -14.80 -0.54
CA GLY A 658 -7.47 -14.55 0.69
C GLY A 658 -5.98 -14.39 0.50
N ALA A 659 -5.37 -13.73 1.48
CA ALA A 659 -3.93 -13.51 1.54
C ALA A 659 -3.38 -13.90 2.93
N LEU A 660 -2.28 -14.64 2.97
CA LEU A 660 -1.50 -14.91 4.17
C LEU A 660 -0.17 -14.17 4.05
N HIS A 661 0.18 -13.39 5.07
CA HIS A 661 1.38 -12.57 5.13
C HIS A 661 2.25 -12.98 6.33
N SER A 662 3.56 -13.03 6.14
CA SER A 662 4.52 -13.07 7.26
C SER A 662 4.66 -11.70 7.93
N PRO A 663 5.29 -11.63 9.12
CA PRO A 663 5.89 -10.37 9.56
C PRO A 663 7.00 -9.94 8.59
N GLU A 664 7.39 -8.67 8.66
CA GLU A 664 8.62 -8.18 8.05
C GLU A 664 9.84 -8.77 8.78
N TRP A 665 10.95 -9.01 8.06
CA TRP A 665 12.24 -9.31 8.68
C TRP A 665 13.43 -8.83 7.83
N GLU A 666 14.60 -8.68 8.45
CA GLU A 666 15.85 -8.38 7.73
C GLU A 666 16.38 -9.66 7.04
N LEU A 667 16.51 -9.65 5.71
CA LEU A 667 16.89 -10.82 4.95
C LEU A 667 18.38 -11.13 5.14
N GLN A 668 18.70 -12.12 5.97
CA GLN A 668 20.08 -12.54 6.27
C GLN A 668 20.50 -13.87 5.61
N HIS A 669 19.58 -14.54 4.89
CA HIS A 669 19.80 -15.85 4.30
C HIS A 669 19.56 -15.81 2.78
N SER A 670 20.41 -16.49 2.02
CA SER A 670 20.36 -16.52 0.55
C SER A 670 19.43 -17.57 -0.05
N GLU A 671 18.79 -18.42 0.76
CA GLU A 671 17.74 -19.33 0.33
C GLU A 671 16.57 -19.37 1.35
N ILE A 672 15.34 -19.40 0.84
CA ILE A 672 14.11 -19.59 1.61
C ILE A 672 13.40 -20.85 1.09
N LEU A 673 12.99 -21.70 2.02
CA LEU A 673 12.23 -22.93 1.77
C LEU A 673 10.88 -22.89 2.47
N ILE A 674 9.83 -23.27 1.75
CA ILE A 674 8.45 -23.18 2.21
C ILE A 674 7.78 -24.54 1.97
N LEU A 675 7.29 -25.17 3.05
CA LEU A 675 6.50 -26.39 2.97
C LEU A 675 5.03 -26.01 2.75
N ALA A 676 4.57 -26.11 1.50
CA ALA A 676 3.23 -25.75 1.10
C ALA A 676 2.59 -26.79 0.19
N ALA A 677 1.26 -26.81 0.19
CA ALA A 677 0.41 -27.50 -0.78
C ALA A 677 -0.48 -26.48 -1.48
N GLY A 678 -0.89 -26.75 -2.72
CA GLY A 678 -1.89 -25.90 -3.39
C GLY A 678 -2.04 -26.15 -4.88
N GLN A 679 -2.91 -25.34 -5.47
CA GLN A 679 -3.18 -25.28 -6.89
C GLN A 679 -3.55 -23.85 -7.27
N ASN A 680 -2.94 -23.30 -8.32
CA ASN A 680 -3.20 -21.98 -8.90
C ASN A 680 -3.04 -20.74 -7.98
N ALA A 681 -2.74 -20.93 -6.69
CA ALA A 681 -2.35 -19.85 -5.79
C ALA A 681 -0.96 -19.27 -6.13
N ARG A 682 -0.67 -18.06 -5.62
CA ARG A 682 0.57 -17.32 -5.90
C ARG A 682 1.39 -17.12 -4.62
N LEU A 683 2.70 -17.28 -4.73
CA LEU A 683 3.70 -16.97 -3.69
C LEU A 683 4.51 -15.75 -4.16
N ARG A 684 4.76 -14.78 -3.27
CA ARG A 684 5.75 -13.73 -3.51
C ARG A 684 6.60 -13.43 -2.27
N LEU A 685 7.90 -13.25 -2.47
CA LEU A 685 8.76 -12.49 -1.56
C LEU A 685 8.73 -11.03 -2.01
N VAL A 686 8.30 -10.13 -1.13
CA VAL A 686 8.39 -8.67 -1.33
C VAL A 686 9.64 -8.17 -0.60
N VAL A 687 10.38 -7.23 -1.18
CA VAL A 687 11.61 -6.65 -0.62
C VAL A 687 11.45 -5.13 -0.57
N ASP A 688 11.73 -4.51 0.58
CA ASP A 688 11.50 -3.07 0.89
C ASP A 688 10.13 -2.56 0.37
N GLY A 689 9.06 -3.34 0.61
CA GLY A 689 7.71 -3.02 0.16
C GLY A 689 7.55 -2.88 -1.37
N TYR A 690 8.51 -3.30 -2.20
CA TYR A 690 8.40 -3.20 -3.66
C TYR A 690 7.50 -4.30 -4.25
N VAL A 691 6.26 -3.90 -4.58
CA VAL A 691 5.23 -4.82 -5.06
C VAL A 691 5.35 -5.04 -6.57
N MET A 692 6.04 -6.11 -6.94
CA MET A 692 6.14 -6.60 -8.32
C MET A 692 4.75 -6.71 -9.00
N ASN A 693 4.54 -5.91 -10.05
CA ASN A 693 3.36 -6.00 -10.91
C ASN A 693 3.57 -7.09 -11.97
N GLU A 694 2.63 -7.26 -12.90
CA GLU A 694 2.62 -8.38 -13.86
C GLU A 694 3.68 -8.27 -14.98
N PHE A 695 4.38 -7.13 -15.07
CA PHE A 695 5.37 -6.83 -16.09
C PHE A 695 6.82 -6.78 -15.55
N THR A 696 7.03 -7.20 -14.30
CA THR A 696 8.21 -6.85 -13.48
C THR A 696 9.26 -7.97 -13.34
N GLU A 697 9.18 -9.06 -14.10
CA GLU A 697 10.02 -10.25 -13.87
C GLU A 697 11.54 -10.07 -14.14
N LEU A 698 11.97 -9.02 -14.86
CA LEU A 698 13.37 -8.84 -15.29
C LEU A 698 14.40 -8.88 -14.16
N LEU A 699 14.26 -8.00 -13.16
CA LEU A 699 15.19 -7.92 -12.02
C LEU A 699 14.76 -8.81 -10.85
N PHE A 700 13.51 -9.31 -10.84
CA PHE A 700 12.88 -9.97 -9.69
C PHE A 700 12.42 -11.41 -9.98
N GLY A 701 12.89 -12.01 -11.09
CA GLY A 701 12.57 -13.38 -11.47
C GLY A 701 12.83 -14.38 -10.34
N GLY A 702 11.86 -15.28 -10.14
CA GLY A 702 11.90 -16.30 -9.09
C GLY A 702 11.48 -15.82 -7.68
N LEU A 703 11.29 -14.52 -7.46
CA LEU A 703 10.68 -13.99 -6.22
C LEU A 703 9.15 -14.12 -6.21
N ARG A 704 8.51 -14.08 -7.39
CA ARG A 704 7.10 -14.43 -7.64
C ARG A 704 7.03 -15.85 -8.23
N GLN A 705 6.15 -16.70 -7.71
CA GLN A 705 5.95 -18.09 -8.16
C GLN A 705 4.47 -18.52 -8.01
N SER A 706 4.10 -19.64 -8.63
CA SER A 706 2.80 -20.29 -8.42
C SER A 706 2.93 -21.52 -7.52
N ILE A 707 1.96 -21.71 -6.62
CA ILE A 707 1.83 -22.88 -5.75
C ILE A 707 1.00 -23.93 -6.50
N ASN A 708 1.69 -24.82 -7.22
CA ASN A 708 1.09 -25.92 -7.98
C ASN A 708 1.77 -27.23 -7.59
N THR A 709 1.17 -27.98 -6.66
CA THR A 709 1.81 -29.17 -6.04
C THR A 709 0.94 -30.44 -6.10
N ASP A 710 -0.09 -30.43 -6.94
CA ASP A 710 -1.17 -31.45 -7.00
C ASP A 710 -1.86 -31.66 -5.63
N GLY A 711 -1.98 -30.60 -4.83
CA GLY A 711 -2.54 -30.66 -3.47
C GLY A 711 -1.68 -31.39 -2.44
N ARG A 712 -0.46 -31.82 -2.80
CA ARG A 712 0.50 -32.49 -1.89
C ARG A 712 1.45 -31.46 -1.28
N PHE A 713 1.85 -31.65 -0.02
CA PHE A 713 2.87 -30.79 0.58
C PHE A 713 4.25 -31.06 -0.03
N GLN A 714 4.89 -30.01 -0.52
CA GLN A 714 6.21 -30.05 -1.15
C GLN A 714 7.05 -28.85 -0.66
N TRP A 715 8.38 -28.99 -0.67
CA TRP A 715 9.29 -27.88 -0.37
C TRP A 715 9.46 -27.00 -1.62
N ILE A 716 8.80 -25.84 -1.61
CA ILE A 716 8.97 -24.78 -2.61
C ILE A 716 10.17 -23.92 -2.21
N ARG A 717 11.05 -23.60 -3.16
CA ARG A 717 12.24 -22.76 -2.96
C ARG A 717 12.05 -21.41 -3.62
N ILE A 718 12.29 -20.31 -2.92
CA ILE A 718 12.38 -18.99 -3.58
C ILE A 718 13.58 -19.03 -4.54
N ALA A 719 13.32 -18.77 -5.82
CA ALA A 719 14.20 -19.15 -6.93
C ALA A 719 14.98 -17.98 -7.54
N GLY A 720 14.80 -16.76 -7.02
CA GLY A 720 15.65 -15.62 -7.35
C GLY A 720 16.92 -15.63 -6.50
N ASP A 721 18.00 -15.03 -7.01
CA ASP A 721 19.17 -14.73 -6.18
C ASP A 721 18.76 -13.75 -5.06
N LEU A 722 18.83 -14.24 -3.82
CA LEU A 722 18.55 -13.47 -2.60
C LEU A 722 19.82 -12.84 -2.00
N GLY A 723 21.02 -13.26 -2.41
CA GLY A 723 22.28 -12.76 -1.84
C GLY A 723 22.45 -11.25 -2.04
N ARG A 724 22.02 -10.75 -3.21
CA ARG A 724 21.96 -9.31 -3.54
C ARG A 724 20.93 -8.49 -2.75
N TYR A 725 20.04 -9.13 -2.00
CA TYR A 725 19.07 -8.50 -1.10
C TYR A 725 19.43 -8.71 0.39
N THR A 726 20.62 -9.23 0.69
CA THR A 726 21.08 -9.40 2.08
C THR A 726 21.10 -8.05 2.81
N GLY A 727 20.44 -7.96 3.96
CA GLY A 727 20.31 -6.73 4.75
C GLY A 727 19.17 -5.79 4.33
N HIS A 728 18.41 -6.13 3.28
CA HIS A 728 17.14 -5.47 2.97
C HIS A 728 16.01 -6.04 3.85
N ARG A 729 14.92 -5.30 4.00
CA ARG A 729 13.70 -5.86 4.62
C ARG A 729 12.93 -6.69 3.61
N ALA A 730 12.28 -7.74 4.08
CA ALA A 730 11.38 -8.53 3.25
C ALA A 730 10.20 -9.10 4.05
N HIS A 731 9.12 -9.42 3.33
CA HIS A 731 8.01 -10.23 3.82
C HIS A 731 7.52 -11.22 2.75
N LEU A 732 6.97 -12.35 3.18
CA LEU A 732 6.30 -13.33 2.32
C LEU A 732 4.82 -13.01 2.22
N GLU A 733 4.26 -13.21 1.04
CA GLU A 733 2.82 -13.26 0.82
C GLU A 733 2.42 -14.50 0.01
N PHE A 734 1.31 -15.11 0.42
CA PHE A 734 0.63 -16.19 -0.25
C PHE A 734 -0.76 -15.68 -0.62
N LEU A 735 -1.15 -15.76 -1.90
CA LEU A 735 -2.35 -15.13 -2.44
C LEU A 735 -3.23 -16.17 -3.14
N ASP A 736 -4.53 -16.11 -2.87
CA ASP A 736 -5.58 -16.88 -3.50
C ASP A 736 -6.62 -15.92 -4.09
N GLU A 737 -6.78 -15.96 -5.41
CA GLU A 737 -7.64 -15.07 -6.19
C GLU A 737 -9.05 -15.68 -6.44
N GLY A 738 -9.39 -16.80 -5.78
CA GLY A 738 -10.70 -17.47 -5.87
C GLY A 738 -10.84 -18.46 -7.04
N ASP A 739 -9.74 -18.72 -7.73
CA ASP A 739 -9.57 -19.72 -8.77
C ASP A 739 -8.51 -20.78 -8.42
N GLY A 740 -8.08 -20.83 -7.15
CA GLY A 740 -7.06 -21.74 -6.65
C GLY A 740 -7.26 -22.13 -5.18
N TRP A 741 -6.18 -22.51 -4.53
CA TRP A 741 -6.00 -22.54 -3.07
C TRP A 741 -4.54 -22.78 -2.68
N PHE A 742 -4.20 -22.45 -1.43
CA PHE A 742 -2.95 -22.86 -0.80
C PHE A 742 -3.16 -23.31 0.65
N ALA A 743 -2.24 -24.14 1.15
CA ALA A 743 -2.04 -24.42 2.57
C ALA A 743 -0.54 -24.37 2.89
N VAL A 744 -0.16 -23.73 4.00
CA VAL A 744 1.24 -23.58 4.42
C VAL A 744 1.46 -24.24 5.77
N ARG A 745 2.53 -25.02 5.90
CA ARG A 745 2.95 -25.68 7.14
C ARG A 745 4.19 -25.11 7.76
N GLU A 746 5.17 -24.72 6.96
CA GLU A 746 6.48 -24.34 7.51
C GLU A 746 7.24 -23.41 6.58
N VAL A 747 7.99 -22.47 7.15
CA VAL A 747 8.96 -21.63 6.45
C VAL A 747 10.31 -21.78 7.13
N ARG A 748 11.36 -22.03 6.34
CA ARG A 748 12.75 -22.12 6.76
C ARG A 748 13.61 -21.13 5.98
N LEU A 749 14.52 -20.47 6.68
CA LEU A 749 15.66 -19.78 6.09
C LEU A 749 16.84 -20.77 6.12
N VAL A 750 17.57 -20.92 5.00
CA VAL A 750 18.62 -21.95 4.90
C VAL A 750 19.87 -21.44 4.18
N ALA A 751 20.99 -22.11 4.44
CA ALA A 751 22.21 -21.98 3.67
C ALA A 751 22.10 -22.66 2.29
N PRO A 752 22.84 -22.18 1.26
CA PRO A 752 22.78 -22.70 -0.10
C PRO A 752 22.86 -24.22 -0.25
N GLY A 753 21.88 -24.79 -0.96
CA GLY A 753 21.84 -26.19 -1.35
C GLY A 753 21.28 -27.16 -0.29
N VAL A 754 20.82 -26.67 0.86
CA VAL A 754 20.13 -27.51 1.86
C VAL A 754 18.78 -27.97 1.29
N ASN A 755 18.61 -29.28 1.10
CA ASN A 755 17.36 -29.90 0.65
C ASN A 755 16.78 -30.81 1.75
N PRO A 756 15.83 -30.33 2.58
CA PRO A 756 15.18 -31.14 3.59
C PRO A 756 14.23 -32.19 2.98
N GLY A 757 14.08 -33.33 3.67
CA GLY A 757 12.96 -34.23 3.39
C GLY A 757 11.62 -33.59 3.71
N VAL A 758 10.56 -33.98 3.00
CA VAL A 758 9.18 -33.64 3.40
C VAL A 758 8.88 -34.37 4.72
N PRO A 759 8.46 -33.67 5.80
CA PRO A 759 8.11 -34.31 7.07
C PRO A 759 6.90 -35.24 6.93
N LEU A 760 6.97 -36.42 7.55
CA LEU A 760 5.82 -37.31 7.72
C LEU A 760 5.03 -36.87 8.96
N GLU A 761 3.80 -36.39 8.75
CA GLU A 761 2.87 -36.17 9.86
C GLU A 761 2.34 -37.52 10.35
N LEU A 762 2.83 -37.98 11.51
CA LEU A 762 2.24 -39.13 12.20
C LEU A 762 0.95 -38.69 12.90
N SER A 763 -0.11 -39.49 12.79
CA SER A 763 -1.28 -39.34 13.65
C SER A 763 -0.90 -39.59 15.12
N ALA A 764 -1.63 -39.01 16.07
CA ALA A 764 -1.36 -39.22 17.49
C ALA A 764 -1.49 -40.69 17.89
N ALA A 765 -2.38 -41.47 17.26
CA ALA A 765 -2.47 -42.93 17.49
C ALA A 765 -1.43 -43.78 16.72
N ALA A 766 -0.60 -43.16 15.87
CA ALA A 766 0.59 -43.79 15.27
C ALA A 766 1.89 -43.36 15.99
N ASP A 767 1.93 -42.14 16.53
CA ASP A 767 3.09 -41.59 17.26
C ASP A 767 3.10 -41.98 18.74
N GLN A 768 1.94 -41.95 19.41
CA GLN A 768 1.82 -42.57 20.73
C GLN A 768 2.00 -44.07 20.56
N ALA A 769 3.10 -44.57 21.11
CA ALA A 769 3.34 -46.00 21.17
C ALA A 769 2.16 -46.68 21.86
N VAL A 770 1.43 -47.51 21.11
CA VAL A 770 0.68 -48.62 21.70
C VAL A 770 1.68 -49.38 22.55
N THR A 771 1.49 -49.33 23.87
CA THR A 771 2.29 -50.07 24.84
C THR A 771 2.41 -51.50 24.32
N LEU A 772 3.64 -52.01 24.17
CA LEU A 772 3.94 -53.25 23.45
C LEU A 772 3.39 -54.49 24.16
N ALA A 773 2.06 -54.63 24.12
CA ALA A 773 1.30 -55.72 24.66
C ALA A 773 1.56 -56.96 23.82
N SER A 774 1.88 -58.07 24.46
CA SER A 774 2.03 -59.37 23.80
C SER A 774 0.70 -59.97 23.31
N ASP A 775 -0.42 -59.29 23.55
CA ASP A 775 -1.77 -59.63 23.09
C ASP A 775 -2.30 -58.64 22.03
N ARG A 776 -2.80 -59.21 20.93
CA ARG A 776 -3.44 -58.50 19.81
C ARG A 776 -4.70 -57.75 20.24
N VAL A 777 -5.47 -58.27 21.19
CA VAL A 777 -6.72 -57.63 21.65
C VAL A 777 -6.39 -56.37 22.44
N GLN A 778 -5.45 -56.44 23.38
CA GLN A 778 -4.96 -55.28 24.13
C GLN A 778 -4.34 -54.22 23.20
N MET A 779 -3.52 -54.61 22.21
CA MET A 779 -2.99 -53.67 21.21
C MET A 779 -4.10 -52.89 20.49
N LEU A 780 -5.14 -53.58 20.02
CA LEU A 780 -6.28 -52.97 19.32
C LEU A 780 -7.18 -52.13 20.22
N GLN A 781 -7.19 -52.37 21.54
CA GLN A 781 -7.89 -51.53 22.50
C GLN A 781 -7.14 -50.22 22.75
N THR A 782 -5.84 -50.29 23.06
CA THR A 782 -5.00 -49.09 23.25
C THR A 782 -4.93 -48.23 21.99
N TRP A 783 -4.81 -48.85 20.81
CA TRP A 783 -4.94 -48.13 19.54
C TRP A 783 -6.30 -47.46 19.40
N ALA A 784 -7.41 -48.17 19.61
CA ALA A 784 -8.75 -47.59 19.40
C ALA A 784 -9.06 -46.46 20.39
N GLU A 785 -8.49 -46.51 21.60
CA GLU A 785 -8.53 -45.43 22.57
C GLU A 785 -7.74 -44.19 22.15
N ALA A 786 -6.51 -44.36 21.65
CA ALA A 786 -5.75 -43.24 21.09
C ALA A 786 -6.44 -42.69 19.83
N ALA A 787 -6.92 -43.58 18.95
CA ALA A 787 -7.57 -43.25 17.70
C ALA A 787 -8.83 -42.40 17.91
N VAL A 788 -9.74 -42.74 18.85
CA VAL A 788 -10.96 -41.91 19.08
C VAL A 788 -10.70 -40.58 19.79
N ARG A 789 -9.46 -40.35 20.27
CA ARG A 789 -9.00 -39.08 20.86
C ARG A 789 -8.11 -38.28 19.90
N ASP A 790 -7.78 -38.85 18.75
CA ASP A 790 -6.98 -38.22 17.71
C ASP A 790 -7.83 -37.20 16.93
N PRO A 791 -7.32 -35.99 16.62
CA PRO A 791 -8.03 -35.05 15.75
C PRO A 791 -8.40 -35.64 14.38
N ALA A 792 -7.59 -36.57 13.85
CA ALA A 792 -7.87 -37.31 12.62
C ALA A 792 -8.96 -38.40 12.79
N TRP A 793 -9.55 -38.59 13.97
CA TRP A 793 -10.56 -39.63 14.22
C TRP A 793 -11.79 -39.45 13.34
N THR A 794 -12.45 -38.31 13.55
CA THR A 794 -13.57 -37.81 12.75
C THR A 794 -13.21 -37.98 11.28
N ALA A 795 -11.98 -37.55 10.96
CA ALA A 795 -11.39 -37.52 9.64
C ALA A 795 -11.34 -38.90 8.92
N THR A 796 -11.04 -39.95 9.68
CA THR A 796 -11.05 -41.34 9.22
C THR A 796 -12.46 -41.93 9.23
N ALA A 797 -13.31 -41.48 10.15
CA ALA A 797 -14.62 -42.07 10.40
C ALA A 797 -15.65 -41.78 9.28
N VAL A 798 -15.70 -40.59 8.67
CA VAL A 798 -16.64 -40.35 7.53
C VAL A 798 -16.14 -41.01 6.25
N SER A 799 -14.82 -41.10 6.00
CA SER A 799 -14.30 -41.84 4.82
C SER A 799 -14.62 -43.34 4.91
N LEU A 800 -14.57 -43.92 6.11
CA LEU A 800 -15.09 -45.24 6.42
C LEU A 800 -16.63 -45.33 6.34
N GLY A 801 -17.37 -44.25 6.53
CA GLY A 801 -18.84 -44.23 6.54
C GLY A 801 -19.45 -44.54 7.92
N LEU A 802 -18.70 -44.31 9.00
CA LEU A 802 -19.13 -44.52 10.38
C LEU A 802 -20.13 -43.44 10.85
N ALA A 803 -20.04 -42.23 10.30
CA ALA A 803 -20.95 -41.11 10.59
C ALA A 803 -22.35 -41.26 9.97
N GLY A 804 -22.80 -42.50 9.74
CA GLY A 804 -23.93 -42.85 8.90
C GLY A 804 -23.54 -43.06 7.44
N ASP A 805 -24.33 -43.88 6.74
CA ASP A 805 -24.29 -43.97 5.28
C ASP A 805 -24.72 -42.62 4.68
N PRO A 806 -23.98 -42.02 3.73
CA PRO A 806 -24.44 -40.85 2.98
C PRO A 806 -25.78 -41.04 2.24
N ALA A 807 -26.31 -42.25 2.08
CA ALA A 807 -27.68 -42.46 1.63
C ALA A 807 -28.75 -42.09 2.69
N ALA A 808 -28.38 -41.96 3.98
CA ALA A 808 -29.28 -41.74 5.11
C ALA A 808 -29.67 -40.26 5.34
N GLY A 809 -30.10 -39.57 4.27
CA GLY A 809 -30.84 -38.31 4.38
C GLY A 809 -30.00 -37.08 4.77
N GLU A 810 -29.95 -36.73 6.06
CA GLU A 810 -29.67 -35.36 6.51
C GLU A 810 -28.20 -34.94 6.32
N LEU A 811 -27.24 -35.72 6.85
CA LEU A 811 -25.82 -35.35 6.76
C LEU A 811 -25.40 -35.14 5.31
N ALA A 812 -25.76 -36.07 4.41
CA ALA A 812 -25.44 -35.95 3.00
C ALA A 812 -26.18 -34.81 2.27
N ALA A 813 -27.39 -34.46 2.68
CA ALA A 813 -28.06 -33.25 2.17
C ALA A 813 -27.24 -31.99 2.50
N VAL A 814 -26.75 -31.87 3.75
CA VAL A 814 -25.85 -30.80 4.18
C VAL A 814 -24.53 -30.85 3.41
N LEU A 815 -23.91 -32.03 3.23
CA LEU A 815 -22.64 -32.15 2.50
C LEU A 815 -22.77 -31.84 1.00
N ASN A 816 -23.92 -32.18 0.40
CA ASN A 816 -24.23 -31.84 -0.99
C ASN A 816 -24.48 -30.33 -1.11
N ARG A 817 -25.27 -29.74 -0.21
CA ARG A 817 -25.55 -28.30 -0.19
C ARG A 817 -24.30 -27.46 0.04
N TRP A 818 -23.42 -27.89 0.96
CA TRP A 818 -22.11 -27.27 1.13
C TRP A 818 -21.28 -27.35 -0.16
N ARG A 819 -21.26 -28.50 -0.86
CA ARG A 819 -20.53 -28.66 -2.13
C ARG A 819 -21.10 -27.82 -3.29
N GLU A 820 -22.41 -27.58 -3.31
CA GLU A 820 -23.01 -26.60 -4.24
C GLU A 820 -22.50 -25.18 -3.96
N LEU A 821 -22.59 -24.75 -2.69
CA LEU A 821 -22.18 -23.42 -2.23
C LEU A 821 -20.67 -23.18 -2.44
N SER A 822 -19.82 -24.17 -2.12
CA SER A 822 -18.37 -24.06 -2.29
C SER A 822 -17.93 -23.97 -3.75
N GLY A 823 -18.81 -24.31 -4.70
CA GLY A 823 -18.58 -24.15 -6.13
C GLY A 823 -18.88 -22.74 -6.64
N VAL A 824 -19.58 -21.90 -5.87
CA VAL A 824 -19.98 -20.55 -6.23
C VAL A 824 -18.80 -19.59 -6.08
N ASP A 825 -18.40 -18.94 -7.18
CA ASP A 825 -17.68 -17.67 -7.11
C ASP A 825 -18.71 -16.58 -6.73
N PRO A 826 -18.59 -15.91 -5.56
CA PRO A 826 -19.50 -14.83 -5.19
C PRO A 826 -19.31 -13.58 -6.05
N GLY A 827 -18.26 -13.54 -6.88
CA GLY A 827 -17.78 -12.34 -7.55
C GLY A 827 -17.10 -11.42 -6.55
N GLY A 828 -17.31 -10.13 -6.69
CA GLY A 828 -16.65 -9.08 -5.93
C GLY A 828 -16.03 -8.06 -6.88
N GLU A 829 -15.82 -6.84 -6.40
CA GLU A 829 -15.36 -5.72 -7.22
C GLU A 829 -13.96 -5.26 -6.80
N PRO A 830 -12.92 -5.48 -7.63
CA PRO A 830 -11.53 -5.22 -7.24
C PRO A 830 -11.22 -3.72 -7.16
N VAL A 831 -10.52 -3.32 -6.09
CA VAL A 831 -10.12 -1.93 -5.79
C VAL A 831 -8.72 -1.86 -5.18
N LEU A 832 -7.93 -0.87 -5.60
CA LEU A 832 -6.60 -0.59 -5.04
C LEU A 832 -6.72 0.12 -3.68
N VAL A 833 -6.04 -0.41 -2.66
CA VAL A 833 -6.14 0.08 -1.27
C VAL A 833 -4.80 0.00 -0.54
N MET A 834 -4.69 0.74 0.57
CA MET A 834 -3.65 0.54 1.59
C MET A 834 -4.25 -0.26 2.75
N CYS A 835 -3.67 -1.42 3.03
CA CYS A 835 -4.02 -2.29 4.14
C CYS A 835 -2.98 -2.20 5.27
N GLU A 836 -3.32 -2.73 6.44
CA GLU A 836 -2.38 -2.88 7.56
C GLU A 836 -1.29 -3.94 7.29
N GLY A 837 -0.11 -3.71 7.87
CA GLY A 837 1.01 -4.64 7.94
C GLY A 837 1.67 -4.61 9.32
N THR A 838 2.84 -5.23 9.43
CA THR A 838 3.65 -5.23 10.66
C THR A 838 4.12 -3.83 11.02
N GLY A 839 4.14 -3.49 12.31
CA GLY A 839 4.57 -2.19 12.79
C GLY A 839 6.08 -2.00 12.78
N GLU A 840 6.58 -1.25 11.79
CA GLU A 840 8.00 -0.96 11.56
C GLU A 840 8.35 0.52 11.83
N ASP A 841 9.40 0.75 12.62
CA ASP A 841 10.03 2.06 12.80
C ASP A 841 11.22 2.21 11.82
N GLU A 842 11.44 3.40 11.25
CA GLU A 842 12.52 3.63 10.26
C GLU A 842 13.73 4.34 10.89
N ARG A 843 14.92 4.09 10.36
CA ARG A 843 16.15 4.80 10.71
C ARG A 843 16.27 6.07 9.90
N ILE A 844 16.64 7.17 10.56
CA ILE A 844 16.90 8.46 9.88
C ILE A 844 18.00 8.27 8.85
N PHE A 845 17.72 8.56 7.58
CA PHE A 845 18.76 8.56 6.55
C PHE A 845 19.58 9.86 6.66
N VAL A 846 20.87 9.73 6.93
CA VAL A 846 21.77 10.87 7.12
C VAL A 846 21.87 11.65 5.81
N ARG A 847 21.46 12.93 5.82
CA ARG A 847 21.33 13.77 4.62
C ARG A 847 20.43 13.15 3.54
N GLY A 848 19.42 12.37 3.95
CA GLY A 848 18.44 11.73 3.05
C GLY A 848 18.98 10.54 2.23
N ASN A 849 20.23 10.11 2.47
CA ASN A 849 20.87 9.00 1.78
C ASN A 849 20.52 7.66 2.45
N HIS A 850 19.69 6.85 1.79
CA HIS A 850 19.19 5.55 2.30
C HIS A 850 20.27 4.53 2.64
N ARG A 851 21.51 4.72 2.15
CA ARG A 851 22.67 3.88 2.46
C ARG A 851 23.45 4.33 3.70
N SER A 852 23.04 5.43 4.33
CA SER A 852 23.68 6.01 5.53
C SER A 852 22.67 6.12 6.65
N LEU A 853 22.54 5.05 7.44
CA LEU A 853 21.49 4.93 8.46
C LEU A 853 21.93 5.49 9.81
N GLY A 854 21.11 6.37 10.38
CA GLY A 854 21.29 6.97 11.70
C GLY A 854 20.51 6.26 12.81
N LYS A 855 20.05 7.05 13.78
CA LYS A 855 19.17 6.58 14.87
C LYS A 855 17.81 6.14 14.34
N LEU A 856 17.16 5.23 15.07
CA LEU A 856 15.76 4.87 14.85
C LEU A 856 14.85 6.07 15.19
N ALA A 857 13.78 6.26 14.43
CA ALA A 857 12.73 7.25 14.66
C ALA A 857 11.40 6.53 14.86
N SER A 858 10.93 6.43 16.11
CA SER A 858 9.69 5.73 16.41
C SER A 858 8.45 6.50 15.99
N ARG A 859 7.51 5.78 15.35
CA ARG A 859 6.27 6.30 14.75
C ARG A 859 5.43 7.12 15.73
N ARG A 860 5.00 8.29 15.27
CA ARG A 860 4.18 9.31 15.93
C ARG A 860 3.83 10.42 14.93
N LEU A 861 2.87 11.31 15.25
CA LEU A 861 2.64 12.51 14.45
C LEU A 861 3.79 13.51 14.66
N LEU A 862 3.81 14.63 13.93
CA LEU A 862 4.78 15.70 14.13
C LEU A 862 4.84 16.10 15.62
N THR A 863 6.04 16.12 16.21
CA THR A 863 6.26 16.43 17.64
C THR A 863 5.72 17.82 18.03
N ALA A 864 5.56 18.74 17.07
CA ALA A 864 4.90 20.04 17.26
C ALA A 864 3.37 20.00 17.42
N LEU A 865 2.71 18.87 17.10
CA LEU A 865 1.25 18.69 17.15
C LEU A 865 0.80 17.75 18.29
N ASP A 866 1.55 16.68 18.57
CA ASP A 866 1.19 15.67 19.58
C ASP A 866 2.22 15.50 20.72
N ALA A 867 3.16 16.44 20.85
CA ALA A 867 4.29 16.41 21.78
C ALA A 867 5.23 15.19 21.64
N GLY A 868 5.14 14.44 20.54
CA GLY A 868 5.93 13.24 20.29
C GLY A 868 5.41 12.01 21.02
N THR A 869 4.10 11.94 21.26
CA THR A 869 3.46 10.86 22.04
C THR A 869 3.69 9.48 21.39
N PRO A 870 4.14 8.43 22.10
CA PRO A 870 4.28 7.08 21.53
C PRO A 870 2.94 6.46 21.09
N LEU A 871 2.95 5.52 20.15
CA LEU A 871 1.73 4.77 19.76
C LEU A 871 1.24 3.81 20.86
N SER A 872 -0.07 3.62 20.91
CA SER A 872 -0.73 2.68 21.84
C SER A 872 -0.46 1.20 21.51
N ASN A 873 -0.31 0.87 20.22
CA ASN A 873 0.03 -0.46 19.73
C ASN A 873 1.14 -0.39 18.66
N PRO A 874 2.43 -0.47 19.05
CA PRO A 874 3.54 -0.41 18.10
C PRO A 874 3.67 -1.66 17.20
N ALA A 875 2.98 -2.76 17.49
CA ALA A 875 3.04 -3.98 16.65
C ALA A 875 2.17 -3.90 15.39
N ALA A 876 1.18 -3.01 15.37
CA ALA A 876 0.30 -2.74 14.22
C ALA A 876 0.79 -1.53 13.41
N SER A 877 0.07 -1.17 12.34
CA SER A 877 0.48 -0.06 11.46
C SER A 877 0.52 1.29 12.17
N GLY A 878 -0.41 1.50 13.11
CA GLY A 878 -0.66 2.78 13.78
C GLY A 878 -1.52 3.76 12.97
N ARG A 879 -1.93 3.44 11.73
CA ARG A 879 -2.64 4.39 10.84
C ARG A 879 -3.95 4.93 11.40
N LEU A 880 -4.73 4.10 12.11
CA LEU A 880 -5.96 4.56 12.77
C LEU A 880 -5.68 5.57 13.89
N GLU A 881 -4.61 5.35 14.68
CA GLU A 881 -4.22 6.26 15.75
C GLU A 881 -3.61 7.57 15.18
N LEU A 882 -2.88 7.48 14.07
CA LEU A 882 -2.46 8.65 13.29
C LEU A 882 -3.67 9.47 12.79
N ALA A 883 -4.73 8.80 12.31
CA ALA A 883 -5.94 9.48 11.83
C ALA A 883 -6.64 10.29 12.94
N GLU A 884 -6.86 9.69 14.12
CA GLU A 884 -7.48 10.41 15.25
C GLU A 884 -6.58 11.51 15.81
N ARG A 885 -5.24 11.35 15.77
CA ARG A 885 -4.29 12.43 16.16
C ARG A 885 -4.26 13.58 15.17
N VAL A 886 -4.35 13.29 13.87
CA VAL A 886 -4.49 14.32 12.82
C VAL A 886 -5.80 15.08 13.01
N LEU A 887 -6.87 14.41 13.45
CA LEU A 887 -8.20 15.00 13.63
C LEU A 887 -8.52 15.50 15.05
N ALA A 888 -7.55 15.48 15.96
CA ALA A 888 -7.73 16.01 17.31
C ALA A 888 -7.92 17.53 17.31
N ASP A 889 -8.79 18.06 18.19
CA ASP A 889 -9.09 19.50 18.32
C ASP A 889 -7.85 20.38 18.55
N SER A 890 -6.75 19.79 19.03
CA SER A 890 -5.46 20.47 19.23
C SER A 890 -4.67 20.70 17.93
N ASN A 891 -5.01 20.01 16.83
CA ASN A 891 -4.37 20.18 15.53
C ASN A 891 -5.17 21.19 14.67
N PRO A 892 -4.68 22.43 14.48
CA PRO A 892 -5.45 23.45 13.75
C PRO A 892 -5.45 23.25 12.23
N TYR A 893 -4.60 22.38 11.68
CA TYR A 893 -4.32 22.36 10.25
C TYR A 893 -5.46 21.81 9.38
N PRO A 894 -6.08 20.64 9.64
CA PRO A 894 -7.07 20.08 8.71
C PRO A 894 -8.28 20.98 8.44
N ALA A 895 -8.76 21.70 9.46
CA ALA A 895 -9.86 22.65 9.32
C ALA A 895 -9.46 23.89 8.52
N ARG A 896 -8.31 24.52 8.86
CA ARG A 896 -7.78 25.67 8.11
C ARG A 896 -7.51 25.32 6.64
N VAL A 897 -6.97 24.14 6.37
CA VAL A 897 -6.61 23.68 5.03
C VAL A 897 -7.85 23.52 4.15
N VAL A 898 -8.93 22.87 4.63
CA VAL A 898 -10.15 22.72 3.84
C VAL A 898 -10.86 24.06 3.64
N VAL A 899 -10.98 24.90 4.69
CA VAL A 899 -11.58 26.24 4.58
C VAL A 899 -10.82 27.10 3.57
N ASN A 900 -9.48 27.10 3.62
CA ASN A 900 -8.66 27.87 2.68
C ASN A 900 -8.82 27.40 1.23
N ARG A 901 -8.96 26.09 0.98
CA ARG A 901 -9.15 25.57 -0.39
C ARG A 901 -10.57 25.76 -0.91
N VAL A 902 -11.60 25.64 -0.07
CA VAL A 902 -12.98 26.03 -0.43
C VAL A 902 -13.02 27.52 -0.80
N TRP A 903 -12.37 28.37 0.00
CA TRP A 903 -12.25 29.80 -0.29
C TRP A 903 -11.46 30.06 -1.58
N GLN A 904 -10.33 29.39 -1.79
CA GLN A 904 -9.53 29.50 -3.01
C GLN A 904 -10.35 29.13 -4.26
N HIS A 905 -11.17 28.09 -4.19
CA HIS A 905 -11.94 27.65 -5.35
C HIS A 905 -13.08 28.61 -5.70
N LEU A 906 -13.75 29.19 -4.69
CA LEU A 906 -14.86 30.13 -4.89
C LEU A 906 -14.41 31.55 -5.22
N PHE A 907 -13.26 32.00 -4.69
CA PHE A 907 -12.76 33.38 -4.82
C PHE A 907 -11.48 33.52 -5.65
N GLY A 908 -10.92 32.42 -6.18
CA GLY A 908 -9.74 32.38 -7.04
C GLY A 908 -8.39 32.48 -6.32
N ARG A 909 -8.36 32.87 -5.05
CA ARG A 909 -7.18 32.90 -4.16
C ARG A 909 -7.61 32.54 -2.74
N GLY A 910 -6.85 31.70 -2.05
CA GLY A 910 -7.12 31.37 -0.65
C GLY A 910 -6.95 32.57 0.29
N LEU A 911 -7.46 32.46 1.52
CA LEU A 911 -7.16 33.41 2.60
C LEU A 911 -5.65 33.47 2.85
N VAL A 912 -4.99 32.31 2.83
CA VAL A 912 -3.55 32.13 2.54
C VAL A 912 -3.41 31.80 1.06
N GLY A 913 -2.67 32.59 0.28
CA GLY A 913 -2.49 32.33 -1.15
C GLY A 913 -1.57 31.16 -1.47
N SER A 914 -0.65 30.80 -0.58
CA SER A 914 0.18 29.59 -0.66
C SER A 914 -0.55 28.38 -0.06
N SER A 915 -1.61 27.91 -0.70
CA SER A 915 -2.52 26.90 -0.14
C SER A 915 -1.90 25.56 0.31
N ASP A 916 -0.71 25.22 -0.22
CA ASP A 916 0.02 24.00 0.12
C ASP A 916 1.22 24.26 1.06
N ASN A 917 1.40 25.50 1.52
CA ASN A 917 2.41 25.89 2.50
C ASN A 917 1.90 27.01 3.43
N PHE A 918 1.48 26.61 4.63
CA PHE A 918 1.12 27.48 5.75
C PHE A 918 2.31 27.73 6.70
N GLY A 919 3.51 27.22 6.36
CA GLY A 919 4.74 27.42 7.13
C GLY A 919 5.37 28.80 6.94
N VAL A 920 6.57 28.99 7.46
CA VAL A 920 7.29 30.29 7.50
C VAL A 920 7.63 30.84 6.09
N LEU A 921 7.77 29.96 5.10
CA LEU A 921 7.93 30.35 3.68
C LEU A 921 6.60 30.57 2.93
N GLY A 922 5.47 30.37 3.61
CA GLY A 922 4.14 30.66 3.07
C GLY A 922 3.76 32.13 3.18
N GLU A 923 2.69 32.50 2.47
CA GLU A 923 1.99 33.75 2.72
C GLU A 923 1.28 33.71 4.09
N LYS A 924 1.13 34.88 4.71
CA LYS A 924 0.28 35.02 5.90
C LYS A 924 -1.20 35.08 5.46
N PRO A 925 -2.14 34.60 6.28
CA PRO A 925 -3.56 34.78 6.02
C PRO A 925 -3.90 36.27 5.92
N THR A 926 -4.57 36.64 4.83
CA THR A 926 -5.09 37.99 4.59
C THR A 926 -6.13 38.41 5.63
N HIS A 927 -6.92 37.44 6.10
CA HIS A 927 -7.96 37.61 7.12
C HIS A 927 -7.81 36.48 8.17
N PRO A 928 -6.91 36.61 9.16
CA PRO A 928 -6.64 35.55 10.14
C PRO A 928 -7.84 35.25 11.06
N GLU A 929 -8.82 36.14 11.12
CA GLU A 929 -10.06 35.96 11.90
C GLU A 929 -11.12 35.17 11.11
N LEU A 930 -10.90 34.88 9.82
CA LEU A 930 -11.74 34.00 9.00
C LEU A 930 -11.16 32.57 8.86
N LEU A 931 -10.03 32.23 9.51
CA LEU A 931 -9.23 31.01 9.27
C LEU A 931 -8.78 30.22 10.53
#